data_AF-A0A2V8R507-F1
#
_entry.id   AF-A0A2V8R507-F1
#
_cell.length_a   1.000
_cell.length_b   1.000
_cell.length_c   1.000
_cell.angle_alpha   90.00
_cell.angle_beta   90.00
_cell.angle_gamma   90.00
#
_symmetry.space_group_name_H-M   'P 1'
#
loop_
_entity.id
_entity.type
_entity.pdbx_description
1 polymer ?
#
loop_
_entity_poly.entity_id
_entity_poly.type
_entity_poly.pdbx_seq_one_letter_code
_entity_poly.pdbx_strand_id
1 'polypeptide(L)'
;MKLTFFERRWQKVIKKTEDGYEYPDYEPKEKELSSAEVDTGPQGEAALDYTVPISGDIEIKTTVVENGRAVVMEGGSLWVADRNGEWSDVSYEGEGQIKLVPDKKSYRVGETAHVLALLPKEKAHLLVTTELSGVLGVRQLDVPGRAAIIDVPIEARFAPNVFLNVTYVRASEMYTQDLMIVVPARDKLLNLQIIPNKKEFKPRETASYTVLARNSDGSPAANAEVSFGVVDEAIYSISPESVEDIRRSFYGRRYNSVQTSFSVNFQFSGYAGTKVVNLAENKRARQLADFKNDTEVNPQVRRIFKDTAFWQPAIVTGADGKATVKVELPDNLTTWRATARAVTADTRVGVAVSKVVERKDVIIRVALPRFLTAGDTVTLSGIVHNYLKADKVTKITIDVAGAKLLDAPAQTVTIPSQGEYRVNWRVNAPATGDLKVLAKALTDTESDALETTIPIVPRGLKNTRADSFAIADDDADKVFTFTLPANADPNARALRVEASPSIAGTLFGALDYLTSYPYGCTEQTMSSFLPNVIVTQALQNVQTATIKDTNDIAKKTRKGLRRLYAYQHDDGGWGWWKDDPTTAWMTAYVVDGLVQAERAKYDVDDTRLANGREALKKMLNEGKDGVGGLAEDARAYAAYALAESGETDMRYLGDLFNNRAKLTAYARALVALGLSERGDKRAQTVAADIERTAKGGGADASWDNNTEATALSVKALARITPASEVLPKAARWLVGHRRFGYYWLSTRETAFAIYALIDYLKASHELEANYSLEIYVNGEQVKQWQVTPADASSAQVFTLQRKGGEVGQSSEVHVVKHGHGMLYLATALTHYTNEEQTAEAAVPQLKLHREYLRLNVVEKSEGGLGWKVEPLSGDVHSGDIIVSRLRLEGEKGQYLMIEDPIPAGCEQVESVSGIDLNHDEKDWSDWYSAREFRDNRAVLFVNYFDGKAQFQYAMRVQVPGQFRVA
;
A
#
# COMPACT_ATOMS: atom_id res chain seq x y z
N MET A 1 -34.90 -39.70 -25.49
CA MET A 1 -33.98 -40.22 -24.42
C MET A 1 -34.71 -41.26 -23.59
N LYS A 2 -34.02 -42.08 -22.77
CA LYS A 2 -34.66 -43.07 -21.88
C LYS A 2 -34.44 -42.71 -20.42
N LEU A 3 -35.51 -42.60 -19.64
CA LEU A 3 -35.48 -42.50 -18.18
C LEU A 3 -35.71 -43.90 -17.58
N THR A 4 -34.89 -44.29 -16.61
CA THR A 4 -35.07 -45.52 -15.83
C THR A 4 -35.20 -45.19 -14.36
N PHE A 5 -36.21 -45.79 -13.71
CA PHE A 5 -36.54 -45.59 -12.30
C PHE A 5 -36.12 -46.83 -11.51
N PHE A 6 -35.37 -46.64 -10.43
CA PHE A 6 -34.86 -47.69 -9.57
C PHE A 6 -35.35 -47.52 -8.13
N GLU A 7 -35.82 -48.61 -7.53
CA GLU A 7 -35.96 -48.73 -6.08
C GLU A 7 -34.56 -48.82 -5.47
N ARG A 8 -34.19 -47.87 -4.60
CA ARG A 8 -32.87 -47.82 -3.95
C ARG A 8 -33.00 -48.26 -2.48
N ARG A 9 -32.50 -49.45 -2.14
CA ARG A 9 -32.45 -49.96 -0.75
C ARG A 9 -31.01 -50.04 -0.28
N TRP A 10 -30.73 -49.58 0.94
CA TRP A 10 -29.39 -49.66 1.52
C TRP A 10 -29.24 -50.93 2.35
N GLN A 11 -28.29 -51.81 2.00
CA GLN A 11 -27.97 -53.00 2.78
C GLN A 11 -26.75 -52.73 3.67
N LYS A 12 -26.89 -52.97 4.98
CA LYS A 12 -25.79 -52.95 5.93
C LYS A 12 -24.79 -54.07 5.64
N VAL A 13 -23.52 -53.73 5.55
CA VAL A 13 -22.38 -54.65 5.34
C VAL A 13 -21.34 -54.35 6.41
N ILE A 14 -20.80 -55.36 7.09
CA ILE A 14 -19.68 -55.13 8.03
C ILE A 14 -18.39 -55.15 7.21
N LYS A 15 -17.66 -54.04 7.22
CA LYS A 15 -16.34 -53.92 6.61
C LYS A 15 -15.28 -53.86 7.69
N LYS A 16 -14.06 -54.27 7.33
CA LYS A 16 -12.94 -54.45 8.25
C LYS A 16 -11.73 -53.66 7.75
N THR A 17 -11.11 -52.87 8.61
CA THR A 17 -9.82 -52.21 8.28
C THR A 17 -8.70 -53.23 8.22
N GLU A 18 -7.54 -52.85 7.66
CA GLU A 18 -6.35 -53.70 7.65
C GLU A 18 -5.86 -54.02 9.08
N ASP A 19 -6.07 -53.11 10.03
CA ASP A 19 -5.82 -53.30 11.48
C ASP A 19 -6.83 -54.22 12.17
N GLY A 20 -7.85 -54.71 11.45
CA GLY A 20 -8.86 -55.62 11.96
C GLY A 20 -10.03 -54.98 12.69
N TYR A 21 -10.23 -53.67 12.61
CA TYR A 21 -11.41 -53.00 13.19
C TYR A 21 -12.64 -53.19 12.29
N GLU A 22 -13.70 -53.79 12.83
CA GLU A 22 -14.97 -54.02 12.12
C GLU A 22 -15.95 -52.85 12.34
N TYR A 23 -16.41 -52.24 11.25
CA TYR A 23 -17.38 -51.15 11.27
C TYR A 23 -18.53 -51.42 10.29
N PRO A 24 -19.75 -50.92 10.58
CA PRO A 24 -20.87 -51.02 9.65
C PRO A 24 -20.73 -49.98 8.52
N ASP A 25 -20.73 -50.46 7.29
CA ASP A 25 -20.92 -49.68 6.07
C ASP A 25 -22.28 -50.01 5.43
N TYR A 26 -22.72 -49.24 4.43
CA TYR A 26 -23.99 -49.43 3.75
C TYR A 26 -23.81 -49.37 2.23
N GLU A 27 -24.13 -50.48 1.56
CA GLU A 27 -24.02 -50.59 0.10
C GLU A 27 -25.41 -50.46 -0.55
N PRO A 28 -25.57 -49.64 -1.61
CA PRO A 28 -26.85 -49.46 -2.27
C PRO A 28 -27.17 -50.66 -3.17
N LYS A 29 -28.34 -51.26 -2.96
CA LYS A 29 -28.97 -52.19 -3.89
C LYS A 29 -30.08 -51.49 -4.65
N GLU A 30 -29.83 -51.29 -5.93
CA GLU A 30 -30.80 -50.77 -6.89
C GLU A 30 -31.57 -51.92 -7.54
N LYS A 31 -32.86 -51.70 -7.80
CA LYS A 31 -33.72 -52.60 -8.57
C LYS A 31 -34.55 -51.78 -9.55
N GLU A 32 -34.41 -52.01 -10.85
CA GLU A 32 -35.24 -51.34 -11.87
C GLU A 32 -36.71 -51.64 -11.61
N LEU A 33 -37.52 -50.58 -11.49
CA LEU A 33 -38.98 -50.63 -11.34
C LEU A 33 -39.65 -50.57 -12.71
N SER A 34 -39.18 -49.65 -13.54
CA SER A 34 -39.68 -49.39 -14.89
C SER A 34 -38.77 -48.42 -15.62
N SER A 35 -38.93 -48.33 -16.92
CA SER A 35 -38.32 -47.27 -17.72
C SER A 35 -39.26 -46.76 -18.82
N ALA A 36 -39.04 -45.52 -19.24
CA ALA A 36 -39.86 -44.81 -20.21
C ALA A 36 -38.97 -44.03 -21.19
N GLU A 37 -39.37 -43.96 -22.46
CA GLU A 37 -38.73 -43.09 -23.44
C GLU A 37 -39.48 -41.75 -23.52
N VAL A 38 -38.71 -40.66 -23.57
CA VAL A 38 -39.21 -39.28 -23.55
C VAL A 38 -38.36 -38.44 -24.51
N ASP A 39 -38.99 -37.66 -25.37
CA ASP A 39 -38.28 -36.76 -26.28
C ASP A 39 -38.17 -35.34 -25.70
N THR A 40 -37.05 -34.68 -26.01
CA THR A 40 -36.78 -33.30 -25.59
C THR A 40 -37.32 -32.31 -26.62
N GLY A 41 -37.99 -31.26 -26.15
CA GLY A 41 -38.43 -30.16 -26.98
C GLY A 41 -37.27 -29.26 -27.45
N PRO A 42 -37.56 -28.22 -28.27
CA PRO A 42 -36.52 -27.37 -28.87
C PRO A 42 -35.63 -26.58 -27.89
N GLN A 43 -35.94 -26.59 -26.59
CA GLN A 43 -35.13 -25.97 -25.52
C GLN A 43 -34.32 -27.00 -24.70
N GLY A 44 -34.37 -28.29 -25.06
CA GLY A 44 -33.70 -29.37 -24.34
C GLY A 44 -34.51 -29.96 -23.17
N GLU A 45 -35.66 -29.39 -22.85
CA GLU A 45 -36.54 -29.84 -21.76
C GLU A 45 -37.46 -30.99 -22.19
N ALA A 46 -37.82 -31.85 -21.24
CA ALA A 46 -38.73 -32.98 -21.42
C ALA A 46 -39.58 -33.18 -20.15
N ALA A 47 -40.81 -33.67 -20.30
CA ALA A 47 -41.73 -33.93 -19.19
C ALA A 47 -42.33 -35.35 -19.31
N LEU A 48 -42.55 -35.99 -18.15
CA LEU A 48 -43.13 -37.32 -18.06
C LEU A 48 -43.96 -37.42 -16.77
N ASP A 49 -45.26 -37.68 -16.90
CA ASP A 49 -46.11 -38.04 -15.78
C ASP A 49 -45.86 -39.51 -15.39
N TYR A 50 -45.18 -39.72 -14.26
CA TYR A 50 -44.84 -41.05 -13.77
C TYR A 50 -45.58 -41.36 -12.45
N THR A 51 -46.40 -42.42 -12.47
CA THR A 51 -47.02 -42.96 -11.25
C THR A 51 -46.10 -44.01 -10.65
N VAL A 52 -45.46 -43.69 -9.52
CA VAL A 52 -44.54 -44.61 -8.83
C VAL A 52 -45.33 -45.80 -8.27
N PRO A 53 -44.90 -47.06 -8.53
CA PRO A 53 -45.63 -48.26 -8.12
C PRO A 53 -45.40 -48.66 -6.65
N ILE A 54 -44.52 -47.98 -5.91
CA ILE A 54 -44.13 -48.27 -4.52
C ILE A 54 -43.93 -46.99 -3.70
N SER A 55 -43.96 -47.10 -2.38
CA SER A 55 -43.38 -46.15 -1.43
C SER A 55 -41.87 -46.38 -1.26
N GLY A 56 -41.12 -45.36 -0.84
CA GLY A 56 -39.67 -45.44 -0.58
C GLY A 56 -38.82 -44.50 -1.44
N ASP A 57 -37.51 -44.77 -1.48
CA ASP A 57 -36.48 -44.00 -2.21
C ASP A 57 -36.36 -44.49 -3.67
N ILE A 58 -36.52 -43.56 -4.61
CA ILE A 58 -36.57 -43.81 -6.05
C ILE A 58 -35.46 -43.01 -6.75
N GLU A 59 -34.46 -43.71 -7.27
CA GLU A 59 -33.38 -43.12 -8.06
C GLU A 59 -33.78 -43.07 -9.54
N ILE A 60 -33.56 -41.94 -10.20
CA ILE A 60 -33.81 -41.77 -11.64
C ILE A 60 -32.48 -41.73 -12.36
N LYS A 61 -32.31 -42.52 -13.43
CA LYS A 61 -31.12 -42.47 -14.30
C LYS A 61 -31.53 -42.21 -15.74
N THR A 62 -30.86 -41.25 -16.35
CA THR A 62 -31.10 -40.79 -17.72
C THR A 62 -30.09 -41.42 -18.66
N THR A 63 -30.57 -42.16 -19.65
CA THR A 63 -29.76 -42.74 -20.72
C THR A 63 -29.98 -41.97 -22.01
N VAL A 64 -28.91 -41.40 -22.56
CA VAL A 64 -28.88 -40.73 -23.86
C VAL A 64 -28.02 -41.56 -24.80
N VAL A 65 -28.50 -41.80 -26.03
CA VAL A 65 -27.70 -42.47 -27.07
C VAL A 65 -27.10 -41.40 -27.97
N GLU A 66 -25.79 -41.19 -27.87
CA GLU A 66 -25.05 -40.22 -28.67
C GLU A 66 -24.02 -40.97 -29.53
N ASN A 67 -24.02 -40.71 -30.84
CA ASN A 67 -23.10 -41.34 -31.81
C ASN A 67 -23.04 -42.89 -31.71
N GLY A 68 -24.17 -43.53 -31.37
CA GLY A 68 -24.27 -44.99 -31.21
C GLY A 68 -23.77 -45.54 -29.87
N ARG A 69 -23.42 -44.69 -28.90
CA ARG A 69 -23.06 -45.10 -27.52
C ARG A 69 -24.11 -44.63 -26.54
N ALA A 70 -24.51 -45.51 -25.62
CA ALA A 70 -25.36 -45.15 -24.50
C ALA A 70 -24.52 -44.49 -23.39
N VAL A 71 -24.85 -43.26 -23.03
CA VAL A 71 -24.31 -42.52 -21.89
C VAL A 71 -25.38 -42.50 -20.80
N VAL A 72 -25.06 -43.05 -19.64
CA VAL A 72 -25.94 -43.09 -18.46
C VAL A 72 -25.49 -42.02 -17.47
N MET A 73 -26.44 -41.21 -17.00
CA MET A 73 -26.23 -40.14 -16.02
C MET A 73 -27.27 -40.28 -14.90
N GLU A 74 -26.92 -39.89 -13.68
CA GLU A 74 -27.91 -39.79 -12.60
C GLU A 74 -28.80 -38.56 -12.84
N GLY A 75 -30.12 -38.77 -12.85
CA GLY A 75 -31.15 -37.75 -13.06
C GLY A 75 -31.67 -37.13 -11.77
N GLY A 76 -31.26 -37.69 -10.61
CA GLY A 76 -31.71 -37.32 -9.27
C GLY A 76 -32.74 -38.29 -8.70
N SER A 77 -33.02 -38.16 -7.41
CA SER A 77 -33.94 -39.04 -6.67
C SER A 77 -35.18 -38.32 -6.15
N LEU A 78 -36.20 -39.12 -5.82
CA LEU A 78 -37.42 -38.68 -5.12
C LEU A 78 -37.83 -39.73 -4.07
N TRP A 79 -38.52 -39.29 -3.02
CA TRP A 79 -39.02 -40.17 -1.97
C TRP A 79 -40.55 -40.16 -1.93
N VAL A 80 -41.17 -41.34 -1.93
CA VAL A 80 -42.63 -41.52 -2.03
C VAL A 80 -43.21 -42.00 -0.71
N ALA A 81 -44.15 -41.22 -0.18
CA ALA A 81 -44.95 -41.57 0.98
C ALA A 81 -46.06 -42.60 0.64
N ASP A 82 -46.39 -43.43 1.63
CA ASP A 82 -47.64 -44.18 1.69
C ASP A 82 -48.88 -43.26 1.72
N ARG A 83 -50.05 -43.77 1.32
CA ARG A 83 -51.32 -43.01 1.26
C ARG A 83 -52.06 -42.88 2.59
N ASN A 84 -51.73 -43.69 3.60
CA ASN A 84 -52.37 -43.71 4.92
C ASN A 84 -51.51 -43.03 6.00
N GLY A 85 -50.22 -42.83 5.73
CA GLY A 85 -49.23 -42.30 6.68
C GLY A 85 -48.49 -43.38 7.48
N GLU A 86 -48.62 -44.66 7.11
CA GLU A 86 -47.95 -45.78 7.78
C GLU A 86 -46.70 -46.24 7.00
N TRP A 87 -45.73 -46.81 7.70
CA TRP A 87 -44.35 -46.93 7.18
C TRP A 87 -44.09 -48.30 6.52
N SER A 88 -43.69 -48.30 5.25
CA SER A 88 -43.15 -49.49 4.57
C SER A 88 -41.69 -49.70 4.95
N ASP A 89 -41.43 -50.52 5.97
CA ASP A 89 -40.09 -50.65 6.56
C ASP A 89 -39.07 -51.36 5.63
N VAL A 90 -38.03 -50.60 5.25
CA VAL A 90 -36.68 -51.12 5.02
C VAL A 90 -35.62 -50.02 5.21
N SER A 91 -34.71 -50.27 6.16
CA SER A 91 -33.33 -49.76 6.21
C SER A 91 -33.09 -48.24 6.12
N TYR A 92 -33.59 -47.49 7.11
CA TYR A 92 -33.00 -46.20 7.50
C TYR A 92 -32.82 -46.07 9.03
N GLU A 93 -32.28 -47.11 9.67
CA GLU A 93 -31.88 -47.10 11.10
C GLU A 93 -30.56 -46.36 11.38
N GLY A 94 -29.96 -45.70 10.37
CA GLY A 94 -28.59 -45.17 10.44
C GLY A 94 -28.45 -43.75 11.00
N GLU A 95 -29.37 -42.84 10.72
CA GLU A 95 -29.27 -41.44 11.18
C GLU A 95 -29.88 -41.27 12.58
N GLY A 96 -29.02 -41.06 13.59
CA GLY A 96 -29.42 -40.62 14.94
C GLY A 96 -29.76 -39.12 15.02
N GLN A 97 -30.23 -38.52 13.92
CA GLN A 97 -30.43 -37.08 13.77
C GLN A 97 -31.80 -36.77 13.15
N ILE A 98 -32.24 -35.52 13.29
CA ILE A 98 -33.43 -35.01 12.59
C ILE A 98 -33.02 -34.61 11.18
N LYS A 99 -33.88 -34.86 10.19
CA LYS A 99 -33.65 -34.46 8.78
C LYS A 99 -34.75 -33.52 8.33
N LEU A 100 -34.36 -32.31 7.90
CA LEU A 100 -35.28 -31.23 7.52
C LEU A 100 -35.21 -31.03 6.00
N VAL A 101 -36.35 -31.17 5.31
CA VAL A 101 -36.44 -31.08 3.84
C VAL A 101 -37.47 -30.00 3.46
N PRO A 102 -37.04 -28.86 2.87
CA PRO A 102 -37.95 -27.81 2.42
C PRO A 102 -38.58 -28.12 1.05
N ASP A 103 -39.83 -27.70 0.83
CA ASP A 103 -40.53 -27.84 -0.46
C ASP A 103 -39.89 -27.04 -1.62
N LYS A 104 -39.14 -25.96 -1.32
CA LYS A 104 -38.47 -25.10 -2.32
C LYS A 104 -37.05 -24.76 -1.92
N LYS A 105 -36.19 -24.52 -2.93
CA LYS A 105 -34.80 -24.06 -2.75
C LYS A 105 -34.68 -22.59 -2.29
N SER A 106 -35.75 -21.80 -2.40
CA SER A 106 -35.82 -20.41 -1.90
C SER A 106 -37.26 -19.91 -1.92
N TYR A 107 -37.59 -18.96 -1.05
CA TYR A 107 -38.94 -18.41 -0.86
C TYR A 107 -38.99 -16.89 -1.03
N ARG A 108 -40.18 -16.36 -1.31
CA ARG A 108 -40.51 -14.94 -1.26
C ARG A 108 -41.21 -14.60 0.06
N VAL A 109 -41.17 -13.32 0.43
CA VAL A 109 -41.97 -12.77 1.52
C VAL A 109 -43.46 -12.99 1.23
N GLY A 110 -44.20 -13.52 2.20
CA GLY A 110 -45.62 -13.87 2.06
C GLY A 110 -45.90 -15.29 1.56
N GLU A 111 -44.90 -16.05 1.11
CA GLU A 111 -45.05 -17.50 0.97
C GLU A 111 -44.99 -18.20 2.33
N THR A 112 -45.41 -19.46 2.40
CA THR A 112 -45.09 -20.38 3.50
C THR A 112 -44.07 -21.40 2.99
N ALA A 113 -43.07 -21.72 3.80
CA ALA A 113 -42.21 -22.87 3.59
C ALA A 113 -42.79 -24.08 4.31
N HIS A 114 -42.98 -25.18 3.57
CA HIS A 114 -43.47 -26.44 4.10
C HIS A 114 -42.26 -27.35 4.30
N VAL A 115 -41.75 -27.42 5.54
CA VAL A 115 -40.55 -28.20 5.85
C VAL A 115 -40.95 -29.55 6.41
N LEU A 116 -40.66 -30.63 5.67
CA LEU A 116 -40.81 -32.00 6.16
C LEU A 116 -39.69 -32.28 7.18
N ALA A 117 -40.07 -32.50 8.44
CA ALA A 117 -39.18 -32.93 9.50
C ALA A 117 -39.33 -34.45 9.69
N LEU A 118 -38.26 -35.19 9.39
CA LEU A 118 -38.14 -36.63 9.63
C LEU A 118 -37.37 -36.86 10.94
N LEU A 119 -37.93 -37.69 11.81
CA LEU A 119 -37.47 -37.91 13.17
C LEU A 119 -36.88 -39.32 13.35
N PRO A 120 -35.75 -39.45 14.08
CA PRO A 120 -35.13 -40.75 14.30
C PRO A 120 -35.89 -41.63 15.30
N LYS A 121 -36.84 -41.06 16.07
CA LYS A 121 -37.71 -41.77 17.03
C LYS A 121 -39.16 -41.24 16.93
N GLU A 122 -40.14 -42.09 17.18
CA GLU A 122 -41.58 -41.73 17.29
C GLU A 122 -41.89 -40.89 18.55
N LYS A 123 -43.12 -40.35 18.65
CA LYS A 123 -43.66 -39.72 19.87
C LYS A 123 -42.69 -38.69 20.47
N ALA A 124 -42.40 -37.66 19.69
CA ALA A 124 -41.50 -36.57 20.07
C ALA A 124 -42.28 -35.28 20.33
N HIS A 125 -41.89 -34.54 21.36
CA HIS A 125 -42.35 -33.18 21.61
C HIS A 125 -41.29 -32.21 21.09
N LEU A 126 -41.52 -31.63 19.91
CA LEU A 126 -40.57 -30.77 19.21
C LEU A 126 -40.64 -29.34 19.72
N LEU A 127 -39.49 -28.77 20.10
CA LEU A 127 -39.27 -27.34 20.12
C LEU A 127 -38.85 -26.90 18.71
N VAL A 128 -39.58 -25.95 18.14
CA VAL A 128 -39.36 -25.42 16.78
C VAL A 128 -39.12 -23.93 16.87
N THR A 129 -37.94 -23.47 16.45
CA THR A 129 -37.52 -22.06 16.54
C THR A 129 -37.11 -21.51 15.17
N THR A 130 -37.43 -20.24 14.92
CA THR A 130 -36.85 -19.49 13.79
C THR A 130 -35.76 -18.56 14.31
N GLU A 131 -34.58 -18.56 13.70
CA GLU A 131 -33.36 -18.09 14.32
C GLU A 131 -32.43 -17.31 13.36
N LEU A 132 -31.77 -16.28 13.90
CA LEU A 132 -30.65 -15.56 13.29
C LEU A 132 -29.67 -15.13 14.40
N SER A 133 -29.52 -13.83 14.66
CA SER A 133 -28.73 -13.28 15.77
C SER A 133 -29.42 -13.43 17.15
N GLY A 134 -30.27 -14.45 17.30
CA GLY A 134 -31.26 -14.61 18.35
C GLY A 134 -32.51 -15.32 17.84
N VAL A 135 -33.36 -15.77 18.76
CA VAL A 135 -34.61 -16.48 18.44
C VAL A 135 -35.70 -15.47 18.05
N LEU A 136 -36.25 -15.62 16.84
CA LEU A 136 -37.24 -14.73 16.21
C LEU A 136 -38.69 -15.18 16.42
N GLY A 137 -38.89 -16.46 16.77
CA GLY A 137 -40.17 -17.09 17.03
C GLY A 137 -39.98 -18.50 17.60
N VAL A 138 -40.94 -18.96 18.41
CA VAL A 138 -40.93 -20.25 19.11
C VAL A 138 -42.28 -20.92 18.94
N ARG A 139 -42.29 -22.23 18.64
CA ARG A 139 -43.48 -23.10 18.67
C ARG A 139 -43.13 -24.45 19.29
N GLN A 140 -44.13 -25.13 19.83
CA GLN A 140 -44.04 -26.52 20.27
C GLN A 140 -44.97 -27.37 19.39
N LEU A 141 -44.57 -28.62 19.11
CA LEU A 141 -45.34 -29.54 18.28
C LEU A 141 -45.20 -30.99 18.78
N ASP A 142 -46.31 -31.59 19.21
CA ASP A 142 -46.40 -33.02 19.52
C ASP A 142 -46.52 -33.83 18.23
N VAL A 143 -45.53 -34.68 17.95
CA VAL A 143 -45.48 -35.54 16.76
C VAL A 143 -45.62 -37.00 17.18
N PRO A 144 -46.77 -37.66 16.91
CA PRO A 144 -47.00 -39.04 17.35
C PRO A 144 -46.17 -40.06 16.57
N GLY A 145 -45.98 -39.85 15.26
CA GLY A 145 -45.17 -40.71 14.38
C GLY A 145 -43.71 -40.25 14.24
N ARG A 146 -43.07 -40.60 13.13
CA ARG A 146 -41.69 -40.22 12.78
C ARG A 146 -41.57 -39.07 11.78
N ALA A 147 -42.67 -38.44 11.38
CA ALA A 147 -42.69 -37.36 10.41
C ALA A 147 -43.70 -36.27 10.79
N ALA A 148 -43.36 -35.02 10.49
CA ALA A 148 -44.25 -33.87 10.60
C ALA A 148 -43.95 -32.85 9.49
N ILE A 149 -44.95 -32.09 9.06
CA ILE A 149 -44.76 -30.91 8.22
C ILE A 149 -44.77 -29.67 9.13
N ILE A 150 -43.73 -28.85 9.00
CA ILE A 150 -43.54 -27.63 9.77
C ILE A 150 -43.73 -26.44 8.82
N ASP A 151 -44.88 -25.77 8.95
CA ASP A 151 -45.21 -24.58 8.18
C ASP A 151 -44.50 -23.35 8.76
N VAL A 152 -43.65 -22.70 7.96
CA VAL A 152 -42.94 -21.47 8.31
C VAL A 152 -43.40 -20.32 7.40
N PRO A 153 -44.32 -19.45 7.84
CA PRO A 153 -44.70 -18.25 7.10
C PRO A 153 -43.49 -17.32 6.92
N ILE A 154 -43.20 -16.90 5.69
CA ILE A 154 -41.97 -16.19 5.34
C ILE A 154 -42.16 -14.68 5.47
N GLU A 155 -41.65 -14.13 6.57
CA GLU A 155 -41.75 -12.71 6.90
C GLU A 155 -40.67 -11.86 6.21
N ALA A 156 -40.93 -10.55 6.06
CA ALA A 156 -39.96 -9.60 5.50
C ALA A 156 -38.64 -9.56 6.31
N ARG A 157 -38.71 -9.76 7.63
CA ARG A 157 -37.53 -9.82 8.52
C ARG A 157 -36.65 -11.07 8.34
N PHE A 158 -37.09 -12.05 7.54
CA PHE A 158 -36.30 -13.25 7.21
C PHE A 158 -35.43 -13.07 5.96
N ALA A 159 -35.47 -11.93 5.27
CA ALA A 159 -34.52 -11.64 4.22
C ALA A 159 -33.13 -11.31 4.81
N PRO A 160 -32.01 -11.82 4.25
CA PRO A 160 -31.89 -12.65 3.05
C PRO A 160 -32.01 -14.17 3.30
N ASN A 161 -32.03 -14.61 4.56
CA ASN A 161 -32.30 -15.97 5.00
C ASN A 161 -32.70 -15.98 6.49
N VAL A 162 -33.30 -17.09 6.94
CA VAL A 162 -33.56 -17.42 8.35
C VAL A 162 -33.20 -18.88 8.59
N PHE A 163 -32.86 -19.26 9.81
CA PHE A 163 -32.72 -20.67 10.17
C PHE A 163 -34.01 -21.19 10.82
N LEU A 164 -34.38 -22.41 10.50
CA LEU A 164 -35.37 -23.19 11.26
C LEU A 164 -34.59 -24.24 12.07
N ASN A 165 -34.54 -24.11 13.40
CA ASN A 165 -34.06 -25.19 14.26
C ASN A 165 -35.24 -26.03 14.75
N VAL A 166 -35.02 -27.35 14.82
CA VAL A 166 -35.95 -28.31 15.40
C VAL A 166 -35.17 -29.15 16.40
N THR A 167 -35.60 -29.10 17.67
CA THR A 167 -34.93 -29.77 18.79
C THR A 167 -35.94 -30.56 19.63
N TYR A 168 -35.58 -31.77 20.07
CA TYR A 168 -36.29 -32.48 21.15
C TYR A 168 -35.33 -33.29 22.02
N VAL A 169 -35.75 -33.59 23.24
CA VAL A 169 -34.99 -34.42 24.19
C VAL A 169 -35.77 -35.70 24.46
N ARG A 170 -35.09 -36.86 24.40
CA ARG A 170 -35.68 -38.16 24.75
C ARG A 170 -34.59 -39.07 25.32
N ALA A 171 -34.91 -39.81 26.40
CA ALA A 171 -34.02 -40.81 27.00
C ALA A 171 -32.59 -40.31 27.31
N SER A 172 -32.47 -39.06 27.78
CA SER A 172 -31.20 -38.35 28.04
C SER A 172 -30.34 -38.04 26.81
N GLU A 173 -30.89 -38.14 25.60
CA GLU A 173 -30.29 -37.66 24.35
C GLU A 173 -31.04 -36.40 23.87
N MET A 174 -30.31 -35.40 23.38
CA MET A 174 -30.90 -34.28 22.62
C MET A 174 -30.68 -34.50 21.14
N TYR A 175 -31.79 -34.48 20.39
CA TYR A 175 -31.83 -34.48 18.95
C TYR A 175 -32.06 -33.05 18.48
N THR A 176 -31.17 -32.50 17.67
CA THR A 176 -31.28 -31.15 17.10
C THR A 176 -30.86 -31.15 15.64
N GLN A 177 -31.48 -30.29 14.84
CA GLN A 177 -31.08 -29.99 13.46
C GLN A 177 -31.50 -28.57 13.10
N ASP A 178 -30.69 -27.88 12.30
CA ASP A 178 -31.05 -26.61 11.67
C ASP A 178 -31.18 -26.70 10.15
N LEU A 179 -31.96 -25.79 9.57
CA LEU A 179 -32.14 -25.64 8.13
C LEU A 179 -32.12 -24.15 7.77
N MET A 180 -31.17 -23.73 6.94
CA MET A 180 -31.18 -22.38 6.34
C MET A 180 -32.29 -22.27 5.28
N ILE A 181 -33.37 -21.58 5.60
CA ILE A 181 -34.42 -21.17 4.67
C ILE A 181 -33.96 -19.90 3.95
N VAL A 182 -33.74 -19.99 2.64
CA VAL A 182 -33.23 -18.89 1.80
C VAL A 182 -34.38 -17.99 1.35
N VAL A 183 -34.30 -16.69 1.64
CA VAL A 183 -35.36 -15.69 1.39
C VAL A 183 -34.75 -14.47 0.66
N PRO A 184 -34.44 -14.55 -0.65
CA PRO A 184 -33.62 -13.54 -1.31
C PRO A 184 -34.26 -12.15 -1.28
N ALA A 185 -33.49 -11.13 -0.87
CA ALA A 185 -33.92 -9.74 -0.71
C ALA A 185 -34.13 -8.99 -2.05
N ARG A 186 -34.90 -9.57 -2.99
CA ARG A 186 -35.01 -9.13 -4.40
C ARG A 186 -35.39 -7.64 -4.51
N ASP A 187 -36.32 -7.18 -3.68
CA ASP A 187 -36.84 -5.80 -3.71
C ASP A 187 -35.91 -4.77 -3.05
N LYS A 188 -34.75 -5.21 -2.57
CA LYS A 188 -33.62 -4.38 -2.16
C LYS A 188 -32.44 -4.45 -3.13
N LEU A 189 -32.62 -5.04 -4.32
CA LEU A 189 -31.63 -5.05 -5.39
C LEU A 189 -32.05 -4.11 -6.53
N LEU A 190 -31.17 -3.18 -6.90
CA LEU A 190 -31.32 -2.34 -8.07
C LEU A 190 -30.76 -3.05 -9.32
N ASN A 191 -31.54 -3.04 -10.40
CA ASN A 191 -31.06 -3.37 -11.74
C ASN A 191 -30.37 -2.12 -12.31
N LEU A 192 -29.04 -2.08 -12.14
CA LEU A 192 -28.17 -0.98 -12.57
C LEU A 192 -27.51 -1.31 -13.91
N GLN A 193 -27.47 -0.35 -14.82
CA GLN A 193 -26.84 -0.50 -16.14
C GLN A 193 -26.00 0.75 -16.49
N ILE A 194 -24.91 0.57 -17.23
CA ILE A 194 -24.06 1.65 -17.74
C ILE A 194 -24.07 1.56 -19.27
N ILE A 195 -24.71 2.52 -19.92
CA ILE A 195 -24.90 2.58 -21.38
C ILE A 195 -24.00 3.70 -21.93
N PRO A 196 -22.83 3.37 -22.51
CA PRO A 196 -22.00 4.36 -23.20
C PRO A 196 -22.60 4.74 -24.56
N ASN A 197 -22.37 5.96 -25.02
CA ASN A 197 -22.83 6.44 -26.34
C ASN A 197 -22.13 5.75 -27.52
N LYS A 198 -20.95 5.15 -27.32
CA LYS A 198 -20.22 4.31 -28.28
C LYS A 198 -19.53 3.15 -27.54
N LYS A 199 -19.10 2.13 -28.27
CA LYS A 199 -18.23 1.05 -27.74
C LYS A 199 -16.74 1.27 -28.01
N GLU A 200 -16.44 2.09 -29.01
CA GLU A 200 -15.08 2.42 -29.46
C GLU A 200 -14.93 3.94 -29.51
N PHE A 201 -13.78 4.44 -29.08
CA PHE A 201 -13.44 5.85 -28.99
C PHE A 201 -12.00 6.11 -29.49
N LYS A 202 -11.73 7.34 -29.91
CA LYS A 202 -10.35 7.82 -30.14
C LYS A 202 -9.79 8.54 -28.90
N PRO A 203 -8.46 8.67 -28.76
CA PRO A 203 -7.82 9.52 -27.76
C PRO A 203 -8.46 10.91 -27.65
N ARG A 204 -8.72 11.36 -26.41
CA ARG A 204 -9.41 12.62 -26.06
C ARG A 204 -10.83 12.79 -26.62
N GLU A 205 -11.46 11.72 -27.09
CA GLU A 205 -12.89 11.74 -27.39
C GLU A 205 -13.70 11.73 -26.08
N THR A 206 -14.77 12.53 -26.02
CA THR A 206 -15.66 12.54 -24.85
C THR A 206 -16.60 11.33 -24.87
N ALA A 207 -16.35 10.36 -24.00
CA ALA A 207 -17.29 9.29 -23.68
C ALA A 207 -18.45 9.83 -22.85
N SER A 208 -19.68 9.50 -23.23
CA SER A 208 -20.90 9.88 -22.52
C SER A 208 -21.61 8.63 -22.02
N TYR A 209 -21.53 8.38 -20.72
CA TYR A 209 -22.12 7.23 -20.05
C TYR A 209 -23.47 7.61 -19.45
N THR A 210 -24.52 6.88 -19.81
CA THR A 210 -25.81 6.96 -19.12
C THR A 210 -25.89 5.83 -18.11
N VAL A 211 -25.90 6.16 -16.83
CA VAL A 211 -26.25 5.22 -15.77
C VAL A 211 -27.77 5.15 -15.70
N LEU A 212 -28.34 3.94 -15.71
CA LEU A 212 -29.76 3.67 -15.59
C LEU A 212 -29.99 2.76 -14.37
N ALA A 213 -30.71 3.27 -13.38
CA ALA A 213 -31.10 2.54 -12.18
C ALA A 213 -32.60 2.21 -12.21
N ARG A 214 -32.94 0.93 -12.01
CA ARG A 214 -34.31 0.45 -11.88
C ARG A 214 -34.50 -0.39 -10.62
N ASN A 215 -35.71 -0.35 -10.08
CA ASN A 215 -36.16 -1.24 -9.02
C ASN A 215 -36.35 -2.69 -9.52
N SER A 216 -36.64 -3.62 -8.61
CA SER A 216 -36.90 -5.04 -8.91
C SER A 216 -38.09 -5.27 -9.87
N ASP A 217 -39.09 -4.39 -9.81
CA ASP A 217 -40.27 -4.35 -10.68
C ASP A 217 -40.01 -3.69 -12.06
N GLY A 218 -38.80 -3.18 -12.30
CA GLY A 218 -38.41 -2.45 -13.50
C GLY A 218 -38.77 -0.97 -13.52
N SER A 219 -39.46 -0.45 -12.49
CA SER A 219 -39.75 0.99 -12.36
C SER A 219 -38.47 1.81 -12.16
N PRO A 220 -38.46 3.12 -12.49
CA PRO A 220 -37.29 3.97 -12.31
C PRO A 220 -36.89 4.13 -10.84
N ALA A 221 -35.60 3.95 -10.52
CA ALA A 221 -35.06 4.26 -9.20
C ALA A 221 -34.54 5.71 -9.20
N ALA A 222 -35.44 6.65 -8.90
CA ALA A 222 -35.12 8.06 -8.73
C ALA A 222 -34.43 8.33 -7.39
N ASN A 223 -33.61 9.39 -7.32
CA ASN A 223 -32.83 9.78 -6.14
C ASN A 223 -31.92 8.65 -5.61
N ALA A 224 -31.44 7.77 -6.50
CA ALA A 224 -30.37 6.83 -6.18
C ALA A 224 -29.03 7.57 -6.25
N GLU A 225 -28.24 7.49 -5.19
CA GLU A 225 -26.86 7.97 -5.16
C GLU A 225 -25.96 6.95 -5.85
N VAL A 226 -25.15 7.42 -6.79
CA VAL A 226 -24.27 6.62 -7.63
C VAL A 226 -22.84 7.11 -7.52
N SER A 227 -21.94 6.20 -7.15
CA SER A 227 -20.50 6.35 -7.28
C SER A 227 -20.07 5.79 -8.63
N PHE A 228 -19.29 6.55 -9.40
CA PHE A 228 -18.89 6.21 -10.78
C PHE A 228 -17.40 6.43 -11.02
N GLY A 229 -16.71 5.41 -11.55
CA GLY A 229 -15.30 5.49 -11.91
C GLY A 229 -15.01 4.88 -13.28
N VAL A 230 -13.98 5.40 -13.97
CA VAL A 230 -13.47 4.88 -15.24
C VAL A 230 -11.97 4.65 -15.10
N VAL A 231 -11.57 3.38 -15.08
CA VAL A 231 -10.22 2.89 -14.74
C VAL A 231 -9.72 1.97 -15.85
N ASP A 232 -8.42 1.90 -16.09
CA ASP A 232 -7.82 1.03 -17.10
C ASP A 232 -8.02 -0.45 -16.71
N GLU A 233 -8.62 -1.26 -17.60
CA GLU A 233 -8.88 -2.69 -17.35
C GLU A 233 -7.58 -3.50 -17.16
N ALA A 234 -6.44 -3.01 -17.67
CA ALA A 234 -5.14 -3.66 -17.46
C ALA A 234 -4.76 -3.77 -15.97
N ILE A 235 -5.16 -2.79 -15.14
CA ILE A 235 -4.87 -2.77 -13.70
C ILE A 235 -5.56 -3.95 -13.00
N TYR A 236 -6.78 -4.29 -13.42
CA TYR A 236 -7.52 -5.44 -12.89
C TYR A 236 -6.95 -6.80 -13.33
N SER A 237 -6.03 -6.81 -14.30
CA SER A 237 -5.22 -7.99 -14.65
C SER A 237 -3.98 -8.14 -13.76
N ILE A 238 -3.53 -7.07 -13.11
CA ILE A 238 -2.43 -7.07 -12.13
C ILE A 238 -2.96 -7.45 -10.75
N SER A 239 -4.09 -6.86 -10.34
CA SER A 239 -4.76 -7.18 -9.07
C SER A 239 -6.29 -7.11 -9.24
N PRO A 240 -7.05 -8.20 -8.95
CA PRO A 240 -8.50 -8.19 -9.11
C PRO A 240 -9.18 -7.24 -8.12
N GLU A 241 -10.40 -6.81 -8.44
CA GLU A 241 -11.15 -5.86 -7.61
C GLU A 241 -11.48 -6.45 -6.23
N SER A 242 -10.83 -5.92 -5.18
CA SER A 242 -10.93 -6.42 -3.80
C SER A 242 -12.21 -6.01 -3.06
N VAL A 243 -12.95 -5.05 -3.61
CA VAL A 243 -14.23 -4.57 -3.05
C VAL A 243 -15.34 -5.55 -3.44
N GLU A 244 -15.94 -6.20 -2.46
CA GLU A 244 -17.02 -7.17 -2.68
C GLU A 244 -18.23 -6.56 -3.43
N ASP A 245 -19.06 -7.44 -3.99
CA ASP A 245 -20.37 -7.07 -4.54
C ASP A 245 -21.23 -6.43 -3.43
N ILE A 246 -21.57 -5.15 -3.60
CA ILE A 246 -22.40 -4.36 -2.66
C ILE A 246 -23.70 -5.07 -2.28
N ARG A 247 -24.25 -5.90 -3.18
CA ARG A 247 -25.47 -6.69 -2.94
C ARG A 247 -25.26 -7.77 -1.87
N ARG A 248 -24.04 -8.30 -1.74
CA ARG A 248 -23.63 -9.22 -0.66
C ARG A 248 -23.24 -8.47 0.60
N SER A 249 -22.59 -7.32 0.49
CA SER A 249 -22.21 -6.52 1.67
C SER A 249 -23.43 -6.01 2.46
N PHE A 250 -24.56 -5.75 1.78
CA PHE A 250 -25.83 -5.38 2.43
C PHE A 250 -26.80 -6.56 2.65
N TYR A 251 -26.87 -7.53 1.72
CA TYR A 251 -27.88 -8.61 1.73
C TYR A 251 -27.28 -10.02 1.50
N GLY A 252 -26.03 -10.21 1.91
CA GLY A 252 -25.37 -11.51 1.99
C GLY A 252 -25.94 -12.39 3.10
N ARG A 253 -25.65 -13.70 3.03
CA ARG A 253 -26.21 -14.68 3.98
C ARG A 253 -25.82 -14.34 5.41
N ARG A 254 -26.83 -14.28 6.30
CA ARG A 254 -26.65 -14.14 7.74
C ARG A 254 -26.48 -15.52 8.36
N TYR A 255 -25.55 -15.66 9.30
CA TYR A 255 -25.35 -16.90 10.05
C TYR A 255 -26.32 -16.99 11.24
N ASN A 256 -26.59 -18.21 11.73
CA ASN A 256 -27.22 -18.38 13.04
C ASN A 256 -26.20 -17.99 14.12
N SER A 257 -26.66 -17.39 15.20
CA SER A 257 -25.87 -17.08 16.40
C SER A 257 -26.51 -17.61 17.68
N VAL A 258 -27.65 -18.30 17.56
CA VAL A 258 -28.23 -19.09 18.66
C VAL A 258 -27.36 -20.34 18.86
N GLN A 259 -27.08 -20.67 20.12
CA GLN A 259 -26.37 -21.90 20.51
C GLN A 259 -27.27 -22.73 21.42
N THR A 260 -27.61 -23.94 20.97
CA THR A 260 -28.43 -24.89 21.74
C THR A 260 -27.52 -25.86 22.50
N SER A 261 -27.26 -25.57 23.77
CA SER A 261 -26.44 -26.41 24.65
C SER A 261 -27.27 -27.46 25.39
N PHE A 262 -26.78 -28.70 25.47
CA PHE A 262 -27.35 -29.76 26.31
C PHE A 262 -26.27 -30.35 27.23
N SER A 263 -26.59 -30.49 28.52
CA SER A 263 -25.61 -30.59 29.62
C SER A 263 -24.79 -31.90 29.71
N VAL A 264 -24.82 -32.74 28.67
CA VAL A 264 -24.13 -34.05 28.64
C VAL A 264 -23.21 -34.24 27.43
N ASN A 265 -23.22 -33.35 26.44
CA ASN A 265 -22.39 -33.46 25.22
C ASN A 265 -21.44 -32.26 25.07
N PHE A 266 -20.14 -32.53 25.04
CA PHE A 266 -19.07 -31.62 24.62
C PHE A 266 -18.20 -32.29 23.56
N GLN A 267 -17.99 -31.62 22.42
CA GLN A 267 -16.98 -32.00 21.43
C GLN A 267 -16.43 -30.75 20.72
N PHE A 268 -15.25 -30.88 20.12
CA PHE A 268 -14.49 -29.81 19.48
C PHE A 268 -13.99 -30.32 18.13
N SER A 269 -14.03 -29.51 17.07
CA SER A 269 -13.46 -29.89 15.77
C SER A 269 -13.06 -28.66 14.94
N GLY A 270 -12.19 -28.89 13.95
CA GLY A 270 -11.76 -27.91 12.96
C GLY A 270 -11.18 -28.64 11.75
N TYR A 271 -11.23 -28.01 10.58
CA TYR A 271 -10.80 -28.62 9.32
C TYR A 271 -10.10 -27.61 8.40
N ALA A 272 -9.20 -28.11 7.56
CA ALA A 272 -8.61 -27.42 6.42
C ALA A 272 -8.78 -28.28 5.16
N GLY A 273 -8.90 -27.67 3.97
CA GLY A 273 -9.09 -28.38 2.70
C GLY A 273 -9.00 -27.47 1.47
N THR A 274 -8.57 -27.99 0.32
CA THR A 274 -8.24 -27.21 -0.90
C THR A 274 -8.48 -28.01 -2.20
N LYS A 275 -8.88 -27.34 -3.32
CA LYS A 275 -8.37 -27.49 -4.73
C LYS A 275 -9.37 -27.32 -5.94
N VAL A 276 -9.18 -26.22 -6.70
CA VAL A 276 -8.98 -25.95 -8.18
C VAL A 276 -9.74 -26.62 -9.40
N VAL A 277 -9.96 -25.77 -10.45
CA VAL A 277 -10.15 -25.92 -11.96
C VAL A 277 -11.38 -26.67 -12.59
N ASN A 278 -11.79 -26.54 -13.89
CA ASN A 278 -11.09 -26.20 -15.18
C ASN A 278 -11.92 -25.45 -16.33
N LEU A 279 -11.56 -25.59 -17.64
CA LEU A 279 -11.66 -24.58 -18.78
C LEU A 279 -12.42 -24.97 -20.13
N ALA A 280 -12.43 -24.03 -21.13
CA ALA A 280 -12.61 -24.13 -22.64
C ALA A 280 -14.03 -23.96 -23.28
N GLU A 281 -14.37 -23.70 -24.59
CA GLU A 281 -13.83 -23.16 -25.91
C GLU A 281 -14.99 -23.21 -26.99
N ASN A 282 -15.08 -22.73 -28.27
CA ASN A 282 -14.52 -21.72 -29.24
C ASN A 282 -15.38 -21.70 -30.56
N LYS A 283 -15.52 -20.61 -31.38
CA LYS A 283 -15.84 -20.64 -32.87
C LYS A 283 -15.77 -19.29 -33.67
N ARG A 284 -15.81 -19.32 -35.03
CA ARG A 284 -15.46 -18.23 -36.01
C ARG A 284 -16.26 -18.22 -37.36
N ALA A 285 -16.18 -17.12 -38.16
CA ALA A 285 -16.49 -17.04 -39.63
C ALA A 285 -15.78 -15.83 -40.36
N ARG A 286 -15.91 -15.66 -41.71
CA ARG A 286 -15.18 -14.66 -42.57
C ARG A 286 -16.02 -14.13 -43.77
N GLN A 287 -15.77 -12.89 -44.29
CA GLN A 287 -15.30 -12.60 -45.69
C GLN A 287 -15.15 -11.08 -46.07
N LEU A 288 -14.77 -10.85 -47.33
CA LEU A 288 -14.28 -9.67 -48.08
C LEU A 288 -15.28 -8.50 -48.23
N ALA A 289 -14.95 -7.25 -48.65
CA ALA A 289 -13.69 -6.49 -48.82
C ALA A 289 -13.97 -4.99 -49.17
N ASP A 290 -12.92 -4.17 -49.36
CA ASP A 290 -12.80 -3.01 -50.31
C ASP A 290 -13.74 -1.76 -50.19
N PHE A 291 -13.42 -0.54 -50.67
CA PHE A 291 -12.14 0.13 -51.07
C PHE A 291 -12.29 1.68 -51.09
N LYS A 292 -11.18 2.42 -51.34
CA LYS A 292 -11.06 3.85 -51.78
C LYS A 292 -11.43 4.97 -50.78
N ASN A 293 -11.08 6.27 -50.93
CA ASN A 293 -9.97 7.11 -51.49
C ASN A 293 -10.33 8.59 -51.12
N ASP A 294 -9.51 9.61 -50.81
CA ASP A 294 -8.12 9.79 -50.34
C ASP A 294 -8.01 11.17 -49.62
N THR A 295 -7.21 11.34 -48.56
CA THR A 295 -6.38 12.55 -48.25
C THR A 295 -5.60 12.37 -46.94
N GLU A 296 -4.34 12.81 -46.88
CA GLU A 296 -3.45 12.56 -45.73
C GLU A 296 -3.87 13.33 -44.46
N VAL A 297 -3.78 12.66 -43.29
CA VAL A 297 -4.21 13.22 -41.99
C VAL A 297 -3.03 13.39 -41.03
N ASN A 298 -2.79 14.63 -40.58
CA ASN A 298 -1.80 14.96 -39.56
C ASN A 298 -2.15 14.32 -38.20
N PRO A 299 -1.21 13.65 -37.51
CA PRO A 299 -1.48 13.01 -36.22
C PRO A 299 -1.57 14.01 -35.06
N GLN A 300 -2.59 13.83 -34.21
CA GLN A 300 -2.58 14.36 -32.85
C GLN A 300 -1.56 13.59 -32.00
N VAL A 301 -0.69 14.33 -31.27
CA VAL A 301 0.35 13.74 -30.43
C VAL A 301 -0.20 13.33 -29.06
N ARG A 302 -0.07 12.04 -28.74
CA ARG A 302 -0.43 11.41 -27.46
C ARG A 302 0.61 11.73 -26.40
N ARG A 303 0.17 12.23 -25.25
CA ARG A 303 0.97 12.80 -24.14
C ARG A 303 0.37 12.60 -22.75
N ILE A 304 -0.95 12.40 -22.67
CA ILE A 304 -1.71 12.28 -21.42
C ILE A 304 -1.95 10.80 -21.17
N PHE A 305 -1.16 10.21 -20.26
CA PHE A 305 -1.33 8.81 -19.84
C PHE A 305 -1.82 8.79 -18.40
N LYS A 306 -2.85 8.00 -18.10
CA LYS A 306 -3.49 7.91 -16.78
C LYS A 306 -3.97 6.49 -16.48
N ASP A 307 -3.87 6.07 -15.23
CA ASP A 307 -4.44 4.80 -14.75
C ASP A 307 -5.95 4.88 -14.50
N THR A 308 -6.42 6.05 -14.08
CA THR A 308 -7.82 6.40 -13.89
C THR A 308 -8.16 7.58 -14.80
N ALA A 309 -9.03 7.37 -15.78
CA ALA A 309 -9.53 8.45 -16.64
C ALA A 309 -10.43 9.41 -15.84
N PHE A 310 -11.29 8.88 -14.98
CA PHE A 310 -12.32 9.66 -14.28
C PHE A 310 -12.79 9.02 -12.96
N TRP A 311 -13.15 9.86 -12.00
CA TRP A 311 -13.82 9.48 -10.76
C TRP A 311 -14.80 10.56 -10.32
N GLN A 312 -16.05 10.17 -10.07
CA GLN A 312 -17.05 11.02 -9.44
C GLN A 312 -17.77 10.21 -8.35
N PRO A 313 -17.55 10.53 -7.06
CA PRO A 313 -18.07 9.71 -5.96
C PRO A 313 -19.57 9.88 -5.72
N ALA A 314 -20.16 11.00 -6.16
CA ALA A 314 -21.57 11.32 -5.96
C ALA A 314 -22.20 11.86 -7.27
N ILE A 315 -23.20 11.12 -7.74
CA ILE A 315 -24.13 11.42 -8.83
C ILE A 315 -25.52 11.02 -8.33
N VAL A 316 -26.58 11.78 -8.62
CA VAL A 316 -27.94 11.43 -8.22
C VAL A 316 -28.79 11.14 -9.46
N THR A 317 -29.56 10.05 -9.46
CA THR A 317 -30.49 9.76 -10.56
C THR A 317 -31.72 10.66 -10.55
N GLY A 318 -32.10 11.15 -11.73
CA GLY A 318 -33.33 11.93 -11.92
C GLY A 318 -34.61 11.09 -11.76
N ALA A 319 -35.75 11.75 -11.90
CA ALA A 319 -37.08 11.13 -11.77
C ALA A 319 -37.33 9.96 -12.76
N ASP A 320 -36.57 9.90 -13.86
CA ASP A 320 -36.61 8.84 -14.86
C ASP A 320 -35.60 7.69 -14.60
N GLY A 321 -34.95 7.71 -13.43
CA GLY A 321 -33.96 6.71 -13.00
C GLY A 321 -32.61 6.81 -13.71
N LYS A 322 -32.35 7.90 -14.45
CA LYS A 322 -31.10 8.08 -15.20
C LYS A 322 -30.17 9.12 -14.56
N ALA A 323 -28.88 8.96 -14.82
CA ALA A 323 -27.89 10.03 -14.71
C ALA A 323 -26.89 9.94 -15.87
N THR A 324 -26.39 11.07 -16.36
CA THR A 324 -25.45 11.12 -17.49
C THR A 324 -24.12 11.70 -17.05
N VAL A 325 -23.05 10.94 -17.23
CA VAL A 325 -21.67 11.33 -16.93
C VAL A 325 -20.91 11.52 -18.24
N LYS A 326 -20.22 12.67 -18.39
CA LYS A 326 -19.32 12.92 -19.51
C LYS A 326 -17.87 12.81 -19.04
N VAL A 327 -17.08 12.04 -19.77
CA VAL A 327 -15.67 11.75 -19.47
C VAL A 327 -14.84 12.07 -20.71
N GLU A 328 -13.91 13.00 -20.59
CA GLU A 328 -12.82 13.14 -21.56
C GLU A 328 -11.82 12.01 -21.31
N LEU A 329 -11.68 11.10 -22.28
CA LEU A 329 -10.67 10.04 -22.21
C LEU A 329 -9.25 10.64 -22.37
N PRO A 330 -8.19 10.00 -21.86
CA PRO A 330 -6.81 10.48 -22.02
C PRO A 330 -6.26 10.06 -23.40
N ASP A 331 -5.00 9.60 -23.48
CA ASP A 331 -4.39 9.05 -24.70
C ASP A 331 -3.98 7.56 -24.58
N ASN A 332 -4.53 6.83 -23.59
CA ASN A 332 -4.24 5.40 -23.41
C ASN A 332 -4.98 4.56 -24.46
N LEU A 333 -4.24 3.92 -25.37
CA LEU A 333 -4.82 2.97 -26.33
C LEU A 333 -5.11 1.62 -25.63
N THR A 334 -6.18 1.58 -24.84
CA THR A 334 -6.53 0.56 -23.84
C THR A 334 -8.03 0.21 -23.82
N THR A 335 -8.44 -0.69 -22.91
CA THR A 335 -9.85 -0.91 -22.56
C THR A 335 -10.20 -0.18 -21.26
N TRP A 336 -11.17 0.72 -21.31
CA TRP A 336 -11.68 1.45 -20.15
C TRP A 336 -12.82 0.69 -19.48
N ARG A 337 -12.68 0.43 -18.17
CA ARG A 337 -13.71 -0.15 -17.31
C ARG A 337 -14.47 0.95 -16.58
N ALA A 338 -15.68 1.24 -17.04
CA ALA A 338 -16.65 2.04 -16.28
C ALA A 338 -17.32 1.16 -15.22
N THR A 339 -17.22 1.54 -13.95
CA THR A 339 -17.85 0.85 -12.81
C THR A 339 -18.76 1.82 -12.07
N ALA A 340 -20.00 1.39 -11.81
CA ALA A 340 -21.00 2.14 -11.07
C ALA A 340 -21.51 1.33 -9.88
N ARG A 341 -21.59 1.96 -8.71
CA ARG A 341 -22.20 1.42 -7.49
C ARG A 341 -23.30 2.37 -7.04
N ALA A 342 -24.51 1.86 -6.82
CA ALA A 342 -25.70 2.66 -6.52
C ALA A 342 -26.36 2.24 -5.21
N VAL A 343 -26.87 3.22 -4.47
CA VAL A 343 -27.66 3.05 -3.23
C VAL A 343 -28.84 4.03 -3.21
N THR A 344 -29.89 3.69 -2.47
CA THR A 344 -31.09 4.54 -2.26
C THR A 344 -31.35 4.71 -0.76
N ALA A 345 -32.16 5.71 -0.39
CA ALA A 345 -32.47 6.00 1.01
C ALA A 345 -33.16 4.84 1.76
N ASP A 346 -33.95 4.00 1.07
CA ASP A 346 -34.48 2.75 1.65
C ASP A 346 -33.56 1.52 1.40
N THR A 347 -32.25 1.77 1.28
CA THR A 347 -31.16 0.78 1.19
C THR A 347 -31.24 -0.25 0.07
N ARG A 348 -31.94 0.04 -1.05
CA ARG A 348 -31.79 -0.77 -2.27
C ARG A 348 -30.42 -0.49 -2.89
N VAL A 349 -29.68 -1.54 -3.25
CA VAL A 349 -28.30 -1.46 -3.76
C VAL A 349 -28.11 -2.13 -5.11
N GLY A 350 -27.20 -1.61 -5.93
CA GLY A 350 -26.85 -2.19 -7.22
C GLY A 350 -25.42 -1.90 -7.64
N VAL A 351 -24.89 -2.74 -8.53
CA VAL A 351 -23.56 -2.58 -9.12
C VAL A 351 -23.61 -2.94 -10.60
N ALA A 352 -22.88 -2.19 -11.41
CA ALA A 352 -22.77 -2.38 -12.85
C ALA A 352 -21.33 -2.14 -13.30
N VAL A 353 -20.90 -2.89 -14.33
CA VAL A 353 -19.62 -2.70 -15.03
C VAL A 353 -19.91 -2.67 -16.52
N SER A 354 -19.25 -1.77 -17.25
CA SER A 354 -19.31 -1.68 -18.71
C SER A 354 -17.93 -1.33 -19.23
N LYS A 355 -17.58 -1.84 -20.43
CA LYS A 355 -16.24 -1.70 -21.00
C LYS A 355 -16.33 -1.06 -22.39
N VAL A 356 -15.41 -0.14 -22.67
CA VAL A 356 -15.24 0.52 -23.98
C VAL A 356 -13.78 0.50 -24.38
N VAL A 357 -13.49 0.50 -25.67
CA VAL A 357 -12.12 0.42 -26.19
C VAL A 357 -11.68 1.77 -26.75
N GLU A 358 -10.57 2.31 -26.25
CA GLU A 358 -9.89 3.45 -26.86
C GLU A 358 -8.81 2.91 -27.81
N ARG A 359 -8.95 3.18 -29.12
CA ARG A 359 -8.02 2.63 -30.12
C ARG A 359 -7.84 3.52 -31.34
N LYS A 360 -6.82 3.17 -32.12
CA LYS A 360 -6.53 3.69 -33.46
C LYS A 360 -6.21 2.51 -34.37
N ASP A 361 -6.43 2.66 -35.67
CA ASP A 361 -6.14 1.61 -36.64
C ASP A 361 -4.65 1.58 -37.04
N VAL A 362 -3.94 2.71 -36.87
CA VAL A 362 -2.48 2.77 -36.85
C VAL A 362 -2.00 3.19 -35.46
N ILE A 363 -1.06 2.44 -34.88
CA ILE A 363 -0.52 2.66 -33.53
C ILE A 363 1.00 2.60 -33.55
N ILE A 364 1.68 3.57 -32.91
CA ILE A 364 3.09 3.43 -32.51
C ILE A 364 3.22 3.25 -30.99
N ARG A 365 3.92 2.20 -30.58
CA ARG A 365 4.35 1.94 -29.20
C ARG A 365 5.87 2.00 -29.16
N VAL A 366 6.44 2.64 -28.14
CA VAL A 366 7.90 2.69 -27.95
C VAL A 366 8.23 2.12 -26.57
N ALA A 367 9.05 1.08 -26.54
CA ALA A 367 9.64 0.56 -25.31
C ALA A 367 10.79 1.48 -24.88
N LEU A 368 10.71 1.94 -23.63
CA LEU A 368 11.66 2.82 -22.97
C LEU A 368 12.01 2.22 -21.60
N PRO A 369 13.24 2.38 -21.10
CA PRO A 369 13.53 2.16 -19.68
C PRO A 369 12.87 3.26 -18.84
N ARG A 370 12.72 3.05 -17.52
CA ARG A 370 12.11 4.04 -16.62
C ARG A 370 12.96 5.31 -16.43
N PHE A 371 14.26 5.19 -16.64
CA PHE A 371 15.27 6.26 -16.55
C PHE A 371 16.47 5.90 -17.44
N LEU A 372 17.48 6.76 -17.48
CA LEU A 372 18.83 6.46 -17.97
C LEU A 372 19.87 7.01 -17.01
N THR A 373 21.08 6.45 -17.02
CA THR A 373 22.26 7.03 -16.35
C THR A 373 23.08 7.85 -17.36
N ALA A 374 23.67 8.97 -16.91
CA ALA A 374 24.59 9.73 -17.75
C ALA A 374 25.78 8.86 -18.23
N GLY A 375 25.98 8.79 -19.55
CA GLY A 375 26.96 7.93 -20.21
C GLY A 375 26.39 6.61 -20.76
N ASP A 376 25.08 6.35 -20.62
CA ASP A 376 24.39 5.19 -21.20
C ASP A 376 24.24 5.27 -22.72
N THR A 377 24.08 4.11 -23.37
CA THR A 377 23.63 4.00 -24.76
C THR A 377 22.55 2.92 -24.87
N VAL A 378 21.30 3.33 -25.06
CA VAL A 378 20.10 2.48 -25.03
C VAL A 378 19.52 2.26 -26.43
N THR A 379 18.92 1.09 -26.67
CA THR A 379 18.19 0.78 -27.92
C THR A 379 16.69 0.93 -27.72
N LEU A 380 16.16 2.12 -28.03
CA LEU A 380 14.73 2.38 -27.97
C LEU A 380 14.03 1.57 -29.08
N SER A 381 13.08 0.72 -28.70
CA SER A 381 12.40 -0.19 -29.64
C SER A 381 10.98 0.27 -29.90
N GLY A 382 10.71 0.75 -31.12
CA GLY A 382 9.37 1.05 -31.59
C GLY A 382 8.71 -0.16 -32.24
N ILE A 383 7.43 -0.37 -31.99
CA ILE A 383 6.57 -1.28 -32.75
C ILE A 383 5.43 -0.46 -33.34
N VAL A 384 5.24 -0.57 -34.65
CA VAL A 384 4.13 0.04 -35.37
C VAL A 384 3.19 -1.06 -35.85
N HIS A 385 1.93 -1.02 -35.43
CA HIS A 385 0.90 -1.95 -35.88
C HIS A 385 -0.01 -1.28 -36.93
N ASN A 386 -0.40 -2.04 -37.95
CA ASN A 386 -1.35 -1.65 -38.99
C ASN A 386 -2.61 -2.53 -38.92
N TYR A 387 -3.63 -2.08 -38.19
CA TYR A 387 -4.93 -2.76 -38.10
C TYR A 387 -5.89 -2.39 -39.25
N LEU A 388 -5.44 -1.65 -40.26
CA LEU A 388 -6.21 -1.45 -41.49
C LEU A 388 -6.23 -2.73 -42.33
N LYS A 389 -7.24 -2.86 -43.20
CA LYS A 389 -7.45 -4.03 -44.08
C LYS A 389 -6.52 -4.07 -45.30
N ALA A 390 -5.65 -3.08 -45.46
CA ALA A 390 -4.73 -2.95 -46.58
C ALA A 390 -3.31 -2.66 -46.07
N ASP A 391 -2.32 -3.06 -46.86
CA ASP A 391 -0.90 -2.73 -46.62
C ASP A 391 -0.69 -1.21 -46.64
N LYS A 392 0.18 -0.71 -45.76
CA LYS A 392 0.42 0.73 -45.60
C LYS A 392 1.90 1.09 -45.67
N VAL A 393 2.24 1.88 -46.69
CA VAL A 393 3.51 2.62 -46.74
C VAL A 393 3.49 3.60 -45.57
N THR A 394 4.35 3.35 -44.59
CA THR A 394 4.37 4.04 -43.30
C THR A 394 5.72 4.71 -43.12
N LYS A 395 5.72 6.03 -42.97
CA LYS A 395 6.91 6.81 -42.62
C LYS A 395 7.02 6.90 -41.10
N ILE A 396 7.96 6.14 -40.54
CA ILE A 396 8.23 6.09 -39.11
C ILE A 396 9.37 7.07 -38.79
N THR A 397 9.19 7.91 -37.77
CA THR A 397 10.19 8.91 -37.37
C THR A 397 10.36 8.97 -35.86
N ILE A 398 11.58 9.21 -35.37
CA ILE A 398 11.86 9.58 -33.98
C ILE A 398 12.54 10.95 -33.93
N ASP A 399 12.18 11.73 -32.92
CA ASP A 399 12.82 12.97 -32.49
C ASP A 399 13.19 12.78 -31.01
N VAL A 400 14.39 13.19 -30.61
CA VAL A 400 14.89 13.08 -29.23
C VAL A 400 15.57 14.37 -28.80
N ALA A 401 15.19 14.87 -27.63
CA ALA A 401 15.82 16.01 -26.97
C ALA A 401 16.40 15.57 -25.60
N GLY A 402 17.52 16.19 -25.21
CA GLY A 402 18.31 15.82 -24.03
C GLY A 402 19.30 14.68 -24.25
N ALA A 403 19.21 13.94 -25.37
CA ALA A 403 20.12 12.84 -25.72
C ALA A 403 20.53 12.88 -27.20
N LYS A 404 21.58 12.14 -27.55
CA LYS A 404 22.12 12.02 -28.91
C LYS A 404 21.59 10.77 -29.60
N LEU A 405 20.80 10.93 -30.65
CA LEU A 405 20.46 9.84 -31.57
C LEU A 405 21.71 9.38 -32.33
N LEU A 406 21.90 8.06 -32.47
CA LEU A 406 23.04 7.45 -33.17
C LEU A 406 22.67 6.81 -34.52
N ASP A 407 21.38 6.51 -34.73
CA ASP A 407 20.84 5.89 -35.94
C ASP A 407 19.99 6.87 -36.76
N ALA A 408 19.49 6.46 -37.93
CA ALA A 408 18.68 7.31 -38.79
C ALA A 408 17.34 7.71 -38.11
N PRO A 409 16.98 9.01 -38.06
CA PRO A 409 15.76 9.48 -37.39
C PRO A 409 14.47 9.13 -38.13
N ALA A 410 14.54 8.70 -39.39
CA ALA A 410 13.38 8.41 -40.22
C ALA A 410 13.63 7.18 -41.11
N GLN A 411 12.57 6.40 -41.33
CA GLN A 411 12.53 5.29 -42.29
C GLN A 411 11.11 5.16 -42.86
N THR A 412 11.00 4.63 -44.08
CA THR A 412 9.72 4.37 -44.73
C THR A 412 9.64 2.89 -45.06
N VAL A 413 8.59 2.22 -44.58
CA VAL A 413 8.40 0.77 -44.70
C VAL A 413 6.95 0.45 -45.07
N THR A 414 6.73 -0.58 -45.87
CA THR A 414 5.37 -1.11 -46.12
C THR A 414 5.03 -2.09 -45.01
N ILE A 415 4.05 -1.75 -44.18
CA ILE A 415 3.54 -2.63 -43.12
C ILE A 415 2.33 -3.38 -43.67
N PRO A 416 2.31 -4.73 -43.68
CA PRO A 416 1.17 -5.49 -44.20
C PRO A 416 -0.15 -5.20 -43.49
N SER A 417 -1.26 -5.52 -44.16
CA SER A 417 -2.61 -5.58 -43.58
C SER A 417 -2.64 -6.49 -42.35
N GLN A 418 -3.16 -5.99 -41.22
CA GLN A 418 -3.12 -6.66 -39.90
C GLN A 418 -1.69 -6.99 -39.40
N GLY A 419 -0.66 -6.41 -40.01
CA GLY A 419 0.74 -6.65 -39.69
C GLY A 419 1.34 -5.66 -38.70
N GLU A 420 2.59 -5.89 -38.35
CA GLU A 420 3.39 -5.00 -37.52
C GLU A 420 4.83 -4.89 -38.04
N TYR A 421 5.50 -3.82 -37.65
CA TYR A 421 6.92 -3.61 -37.96
C TYR A 421 7.65 -3.10 -36.72
N ARG A 422 8.76 -3.77 -36.36
CA ARG A 422 9.66 -3.33 -35.30
C ARG A 422 10.80 -2.49 -35.87
N VAL A 423 10.96 -1.30 -35.31
CA VAL A 423 12.07 -0.39 -35.54
C VAL A 423 12.89 -0.24 -34.26
N ASN A 424 14.21 -0.10 -34.38
CA ASN A 424 15.10 0.15 -33.25
C ASN A 424 15.91 1.44 -33.51
N TRP A 425 16.13 2.23 -32.46
CA TRP A 425 16.97 3.43 -32.50
C TRP A 425 17.91 3.46 -31.30
N ARG A 426 19.22 3.53 -31.54
CA ARG A 426 20.21 3.72 -30.48
C ARG A 426 20.31 5.20 -30.10
N VAL A 427 20.22 5.47 -28.81
CA VAL A 427 20.28 6.80 -28.21
C VAL A 427 21.33 6.79 -27.10
N ASN A 428 22.29 7.70 -27.17
CA ASN A 428 23.28 7.92 -26.11
C ASN A 428 22.87 9.11 -25.24
N ALA A 429 22.84 8.95 -23.93
CA ALA A 429 22.56 10.00 -22.96
C ALA A 429 23.89 10.64 -22.49
N PRO A 430 24.26 11.84 -22.97
CA PRO A 430 25.61 12.38 -22.74
C PRO A 430 25.77 13.11 -21.41
N ALA A 431 24.67 13.59 -20.82
CA ALA A 431 24.65 14.39 -19.60
C ALA A 431 23.30 14.22 -18.88
N THR A 432 23.26 14.64 -17.62
CA THR A 432 22.08 14.61 -16.76
C THR A 432 20.99 15.59 -17.21
N GLY A 433 19.72 15.23 -17.04
CA GLY A 433 18.58 16.03 -17.49
C GLY A 433 17.36 15.14 -17.74
N ASP A 434 16.60 15.45 -18.78
CA ASP A 434 15.45 14.65 -19.21
C ASP A 434 15.63 14.21 -20.68
N LEU A 435 15.43 12.92 -20.97
CA LEU A 435 15.29 12.40 -22.32
C LEU A 435 13.82 12.51 -22.73
N LYS A 436 13.53 13.50 -23.58
CA LYS A 436 12.24 13.65 -24.23
C LYS A 436 12.23 12.94 -25.57
N VAL A 437 11.27 12.05 -25.79
CA VAL A 437 11.12 11.25 -27.01
C VAL A 437 9.79 11.57 -27.68
N LEU A 438 9.83 11.91 -28.97
CA LEU A 438 8.66 12.07 -29.84
C LEU A 438 8.78 11.11 -31.03
N ALA A 439 8.02 10.02 -31.00
CA ALA A 439 7.95 9.03 -32.08
C ALA A 439 6.66 9.17 -32.87
N LYS A 440 6.70 8.94 -34.19
CA LYS A 440 5.55 9.06 -35.10
C LYS A 440 5.54 7.92 -36.11
N ALA A 441 4.35 7.46 -36.47
CA ALA A 441 4.08 6.60 -37.62
C ALA A 441 3.07 7.30 -38.51
N LEU A 442 3.49 7.72 -39.71
CA LEU A 442 2.69 8.51 -40.63
C LEU A 442 2.19 7.65 -41.80
N THR A 443 0.89 7.68 -42.10
CA THR A 443 0.30 7.03 -43.28
C THR A 443 -0.68 7.96 -44.00
N ASP A 444 -1.10 7.55 -45.19
CA ASP A 444 -2.12 8.18 -46.04
C ASP A 444 -3.53 8.26 -45.42
N THR A 445 -3.83 7.47 -44.38
CA THR A 445 -5.21 7.21 -43.88
C THR A 445 -5.36 7.56 -42.40
N GLU A 446 -4.49 7.01 -41.55
CA GLU A 446 -4.39 7.40 -40.15
C GLU A 446 -2.93 7.40 -39.70
N SER A 447 -2.54 8.45 -38.98
CA SER A 447 -1.20 8.60 -38.44
C SER A 447 -1.24 8.58 -36.90
N ASP A 448 -0.18 8.10 -36.27
CA ASP A 448 -0.01 8.13 -34.81
C ASP A 448 1.28 8.82 -34.38
N ALA A 449 1.24 9.42 -33.20
CA ALA A 449 2.38 10.09 -32.60
C ALA A 449 2.32 9.97 -31.08
N LEU A 450 3.44 9.58 -30.48
CA LEU A 450 3.65 9.41 -29.05
C LEU A 450 4.75 10.38 -28.61
N GLU A 451 4.48 11.20 -27.60
CA GLU A 451 5.50 11.97 -26.89
C GLU A 451 5.49 11.64 -25.40
N THR A 452 6.68 11.39 -24.87
CA THR A 452 6.90 11.02 -23.47
C THR A 452 8.30 11.48 -23.03
N THR A 453 8.62 11.35 -21.75
CA THR A 453 9.88 11.86 -21.17
C THR A 453 10.31 10.97 -20.01
N ILE A 454 11.60 10.62 -19.96
CA ILE A 454 12.22 9.83 -18.89
C ILE A 454 13.46 10.56 -18.35
N PRO A 455 13.75 10.50 -17.04
CA PRO A 455 14.88 11.21 -16.45
C PRO A 455 16.23 10.57 -16.82
N ILE A 456 17.25 11.41 -17.02
CA ILE A 456 18.66 11.01 -17.11
C ILE A 456 19.36 11.40 -15.80
N VAL A 457 19.64 10.41 -14.95
CA VAL A 457 20.22 10.58 -13.62
C VAL A 457 21.75 10.70 -13.67
N PRO A 458 22.39 11.35 -12.68
CA PRO A 458 23.84 11.34 -12.52
C PRO A 458 24.42 9.93 -12.40
N ARG A 459 25.63 9.72 -12.92
CA ARG A 459 26.42 8.50 -12.67
C ARG A 459 27.18 8.61 -11.34
N GLY A 460 27.32 7.49 -10.64
CA GLY A 460 28.20 7.37 -9.47
C GLY A 460 27.58 7.83 -8.16
N LEU A 461 28.42 7.97 -7.13
CA LEU A 461 27.98 8.21 -5.76
C LEU A 461 27.75 9.69 -5.47
N LYS A 462 26.59 10.00 -4.85
CA LYS A 462 26.23 11.35 -4.42
C LYS A 462 27.01 11.76 -3.18
N ASN A 463 28.03 12.58 -3.36
CA ASN A 463 28.74 13.23 -2.28
C ASN A 463 28.10 14.60 -1.96
N THR A 464 28.08 14.99 -0.69
CA THR A 464 27.67 16.34 -0.28
C THR A 464 28.55 16.76 0.90
N ARG A 465 29.44 17.71 0.63
CA ARG A 465 30.13 18.45 1.70
C ARG A 465 29.27 19.65 2.04
N ALA A 466 29.05 19.88 3.33
CA ALA A 466 28.50 21.14 3.79
C ALA A 466 29.24 21.63 5.03
N ASP A 467 29.32 22.95 5.13
CA ASP A 467 29.92 23.68 6.22
C ASP A 467 28.88 24.70 6.71
N SER A 468 28.77 24.93 8.02
CA SER A 468 27.76 25.81 8.63
C SER A 468 28.35 26.62 9.78
N PHE A 469 27.99 27.89 9.87
CA PHE A 469 28.65 28.88 10.70
C PHE A 469 27.63 29.79 11.40
N ALA A 470 27.97 30.22 12.61
CA ALA A 470 27.25 31.25 13.35
C ALA A 470 28.22 32.41 13.63
N ILE A 471 28.01 33.54 12.96
CA ILE A 471 28.84 34.74 13.07
C ILE A 471 28.15 35.69 14.06
N ALA A 472 28.73 35.78 15.25
CA ALA A 472 28.28 36.68 16.32
C ALA A 472 29.06 38.00 16.37
N ASP A 473 30.23 38.06 15.74
CA ASP A 473 31.08 39.25 15.68
C ASP A 473 30.30 40.40 15.00
N ASP A 474 30.28 41.60 15.60
CA ASP A 474 29.57 42.76 15.03
C ASP A 474 30.18 43.21 13.70
N ASP A 475 31.52 43.24 13.65
CA ASP A 475 32.32 43.41 12.43
C ASP A 475 32.96 42.07 12.04
N ALA A 476 32.60 41.53 10.87
CA ALA A 476 33.12 40.27 10.38
C ALA A 476 33.43 40.30 8.88
N ASP A 477 34.66 39.96 8.53
CA ASP A 477 35.10 39.64 7.18
C ASP A 477 35.56 38.16 7.17
N LYS A 478 34.88 37.30 6.40
CA LYS A 478 35.14 35.84 6.36
C LYS A 478 35.09 35.32 4.93
N VAL A 479 36.14 34.62 4.50
CA VAL A 479 36.23 33.93 3.21
C VAL A 479 36.15 32.42 3.42
N PHE A 480 35.32 31.74 2.63
CA PHE A 480 35.12 30.29 2.66
C PHE A 480 35.38 29.70 1.27
N THR A 481 36.34 28.79 1.15
CA THR A 481 36.73 28.18 -0.13
C THR A 481 36.33 26.70 -0.20
N PHE A 482 35.63 26.32 -1.26
CA PHE A 482 35.11 24.98 -1.48
C PHE A 482 35.71 24.38 -2.76
N THR A 483 36.53 23.35 -2.62
CA THR A 483 37.15 22.64 -3.74
C THR A 483 36.43 21.32 -4.03
N LEU A 484 36.24 21.03 -5.32
CA LEU A 484 35.70 19.75 -5.79
C LEU A 484 36.82 18.75 -6.11
N PRO A 485 36.60 17.44 -5.93
CA PRO A 485 37.42 16.39 -6.53
C PRO A 485 37.52 16.55 -8.05
N ALA A 486 38.70 16.27 -8.62
CA ALA A 486 38.97 16.47 -10.05
C ALA A 486 38.09 15.59 -10.98
N ASN A 487 37.56 14.50 -10.45
CA ASN A 487 36.67 13.52 -11.09
C ASN A 487 35.16 13.76 -10.83
N ALA A 488 34.79 14.83 -10.13
CA ALA A 488 33.39 15.21 -9.95
C ALA A 488 32.75 15.56 -11.30
N ASP A 489 31.58 15.01 -11.63
CA ASP A 489 30.90 15.28 -12.91
C ASP A 489 30.59 16.79 -13.07
N PRO A 490 31.02 17.46 -14.16
CA PRO A 490 30.78 18.90 -14.36
C PRO A 490 29.30 19.27 -14.50
N ASN A 491 28.43 18.34 -14.87
CA ASN A 491 26.99 18.58 -15.02
C ASN A 491 26.22 18.29 -13.72
N ALA A 492 26.69 17.33 -12.92
CA ALA A 492 26.06 16.91 -11.67
C ALA A 492 26.67 17.57 -10.41
N ARG A 493 26.97 18.87 -10.49
CA ARG A 493 27.39 19.72 -9.35
C ARG A 493 26.26 20.65 -8.92
N ALA A 494 26.18 20.95 -7.63
CA ALA A 494 25.32 22.02 -7.10
C ALA A 494 25.96 22.69 -5.88
N LEU A 495 25.98 24.02 -5.88
CA LEU A 495 26.35 24.85 -4.73
C LEU A 495 25.10 25.58 -4.22
N ARG A 496 24.72 25.33 -2.96
CA ARG A 496 23.75 26.15 -2.21
C ARG A 496 24.51 27.04 -1.23
N VAL A 497 24.16 28.32 -1.20
CA VAL A 497 24.56 29.25 -0.13
C VAL A 497 23.29 29.80 0.51
N GLU A 498 23.22 29.76 1.84
CA GLU A 498 22.05 30.11 2.63
C GLU A 498 22.47 31.04 3.78
N ALA A 499 21.80 32.17 3.94
CA ALA A 499 22.10 33.15 4.99
C ALA A 499 20.82 33.59 5.70
N SER A 500 20.84 33.52 7.04
CA SER A 500 19.68 33.74 7.93
C SER A 500 20.06 34.68 9.09
N PRO A 501 19.34 35.81 9.30
CA PRO A 501 19.64 36.76 10.39
C PRO A 501 19.19 36.34 11.79
N SER A 502 18.49 35.22 11.90
CA SER A 502 18.07 34.63 13.17
C SER A 502 18.09 33.11 13.04
N ILE A 503 18.07 32.39 14.16
CA ILE A 503 18.02 30.93 14.13
C ILE A 503 16.72 30.40 13.50
N ALA A 504 15.64 31.21 13.52
CA ALA A 504 14.34 30.87 12.96
C ALA A 504 14.40 30.54 11.45
N GLY A 505 15.13 31.33 10.66
CA GLY A 505 15.24 31.09 9.22
C GLY A 505 15.94 29.76 8.88
N THR A 506 16.90 29.33 9.71
CA THR A 506 17.63 28.06 9.53
C THR A 506 16.74 26.81 9.62
N LEU A 507 15.56 26.95 10.23
CA LEU A 507 14.59 25.86 10.40
C LEU A 507 13.87 25.51 9.09
N PHE A 508 13.63 26.48 8.20
CA PHE A 508 12.81 26.26 7.01
C PHE A 508 13.47 25.33 5.99
N GLY A 509 14.79 25.42 5.83
CA GLY A 509 15.54 24.45 5.01
C GLY A 509 15.41 23.02 5.54
N ALA A 510 15.47 22.86 6.87
CA ALA A 510 15.32 21.56 7.54
C ALA A 510 13.91 20.97 7.37
N LEU A 511 12.87 21.82 7.36
CA LEU A 511 11.50 21.40 7.06
C LEU A 511 11.32 21.00 5.59
N ASP A 512 11.90 21.73 4.63
CA ASP A 512 11.82 21.34 3.22
C ASP A 512 12.47 19.96 2.98
N TYR A 513 13.55 19.61 3.70
CA TYR A 513 14.08 18.25 3.71
C TYR A 513 13.08 17.23 4.28
N LEU A 514 12.61 17.44 5.52
CA LEU A 514 11.72 16.50 6.21
C LEU A 514 10.35 16.33 5.53
N THR A 515 9.88 17.35 4.80
CA THR A 515 8.60 17.32 4.08
C THR A 515 8.70 16.91 2.61
N SER A 516 9.92 16.62 2.12
CA SER A 516 10.20 15.99 0.82
C SER A 516 10.83 14.59 0.93
N TYR A 517 11.26 14.18 2.14
CA TYR A 517 11.79 12.85 2.42
C TYR A 517 10.79 11.75 2.02
N PRO A 518 11.14 10.81 1.11
CA PRO A 518 10.14 10.06 0.35
C PRO A 518 9.80 8.68 0.94
N TYR A 519 10.26 8.36 2.16
CA TYR A 519 10.21 7.02 2.75
C TYR A 519 9.10 6.86 3.83
N GLY A 520 8.94 5.64 4.38
CA GLY A 520 7.69 5.20 4.99
C GLY A 520 7.63 4.76 6.46
N CYS A 521 8.73 4.71 7.22
CA CYS A 521 8.71 4.18 8.60
C CYS A 521 7.79 4.97 9.55
N THR A 522 7.50 4.42 10.73
CA THR A 522 6.91 5.16 11.86
C THR A 522 7.78 6.36 12.24
N GLU A 523 9.09 6.17 12.40
CA GLU A 523 10.03 7.28 12.68
C GLU A 523 10.01 8.33 11.57
N GLN A 524 10.11 7.94 10.30
CA GLN A 524 10.16 8.87 9.18
C GLN A 524 8.83 9.65 9.04
N THR A 525 7.70 8.96 9.30
CA THR A 525 6.38 9.59 9.39
C THR A 525 6.35 10.60 10.52
N MET A 526 6.85 10.25 11.71
CA MET A 526 6.96 11.14 12.88
C MET A 526 7.89 12.33 12.62
N SER A 527 9.07 12.11 12.04
CA SER A 527 10.06 13.16 11.77
C SER A 527 9.63 14.09 10.64
N SER A 528 8.69 13.68 9.77
CA SER A 528 7.98 14.59 8.87
C SER A 528 6.79 15.29 9.56
N PHE A 529 6.08 14.60 10.46
CA PHE A 529 4.87 15.08 11.13
C PHE A 529 5.13 16.08 12.28
N LEU A 530 6.01 15.73 13.22
CA LEU A 530 6.24 16.47 14.45
C LEU A 530 6.83 17.87 14.18
N PRO A 531 7.87 18.06 13.34
CA PRO A 531 8.36 19.40 13.01
C PRO A 531 7.34 20.28 12.28
N ASN A 532 6.49 19.70 11.42
CA ASN A 532 5.35 20.40 10.81
C ASN A 532 4.35 20.90 11.88
N VAL A 533 4.04 20.06 12.87
CA VAL A 533 3.18 20.38 14.01
C VAL A 533 3.79 21.50 14.87
N ILE A 534 5.04 21.36 15.30
CA ILE A 534 5.72 22.33 16.16
C ILE A 534 5.86 23.68 15.45
N VAL A 535 6.19 23.69 14.16
CA VAL A 535 6.33 24.95 13.40
C VAL A 535 4.98 25.62 13.20
N THR A 536 3.89 24.85 13.02
CA THR A 536 2.53 25.43 13.06
C THR A 536 2.29 26.18 14.39
N GLN A 537 2.67 25.57 15.52
CA GLN A 537 2.54 26.19 16.85
C GLN A 537 3.50 27.39 17.05
N ALA A 538 4.72 27.33 16.51
CA ALA A 538 5.70 28.41 16.61
C ALA A 538 5.22 29.66 15.82
N LEU A 539 4.78 29.46 14.58
CA LEU A 539 4.41 30.56 13.69
C LEU A 539 3.06 31.21 14.02
N GLN A 540 2.18 30.53 14.77
CA GLN A 540 1.02 31.18 15.39
C GLN A 540 1.40 32.36 16.31
N ASN A 541 2.64 32.39 16.82
CA ASN A 541 3.18 33.47 17.66
C ASN A 541 4.08 34.45 16.88
N VAL A 542 4.36 34.21 15.59
CA VAL A 542 5.27 34.99 14.75
C VAL A 542 4.51 35.51 13.52
N GLN A 543 3.93 36.71 13.66
CA GLN A 543 2.80 37.23 12.86
C GLN A 543 3.02 37.42 11.34
N THR A 544 4.21 37.13 10.79
CA THR A 544 4.60 37.50 9.41
C THR A 544 5.22 36.37 8.57
N ALA A 545 5.42 35.17 9.13
CA ALA A 545 6.11 34.07 8.46
C ALA A 545 5.30 33.45 7.31
N THR A 546 5.50 33.96 6.10
CA THR A 546 4.82 33.48 4.88
C THR A 546 5.46 32.18 4.38
N ILE A 547 5.05 31.04 4.94
CA ILE A 547 5.35 29.74 4.34
C ILE A 547 4.76 29.70 2.93
N LYS A 548 5.56 29.30 1.94
CA LYS A 548 5.13 29.15 0.55
C LYS A 548 3.94 28.18 0.46
N ASP A 549 2.85 28.60 -0.19
CA ASP A 549 1.60 27.83 -0.38
C ASP A 549 1.79 26.41 -0.93
N THR A 550 2.94 26.13 -1.57
CA THR A 550 3.33 24.79 -2.03
C THR A 550 3.47 23.75 -0.90
N ASN A 551 3.65 24.18 0.35
CA ASN A 551 3.67 23.31 1.53
C ASN A 551 2.31 23.38 2.27
N ASP A 552 1.33 22.59 1.83
CA ASP A 552 0.09 22.32 2.58
C ASP A 552 0.40 21.46 3.83
N ILE A 553 0.95 22.13 4.85
CA ILE A 553 1.35 21.53 6.12
C ILE A 553 0.16 20.85 6.79
N ALA A 554 -1.02 21.47 6.79
CA ALA A 554 -2.24 20.89 7.38
C ALA A 554 -2.63 19.55 6.73
N LYS A 555 -2.41 19.36 5.42
CA LYS A 555 -2.61 18.08 4.72
C LYS A 555 -1.47 17.10 4.96
N LYS A 556 -0.21 17.56 5.04
CA LYS A 556 0.94 16.71 5.43
C LYS A 556 0.74 16.15 6.86
N THR A 557 0.41 17.01 7.83
CA THR A 557 0.08 16.64 9.21
C THR A 557 -1.10 15.66 9.29
N ARG A 558 -2.23 15.95 8.63
CA ARG A 558 -3.40 15.03 8.59
C ARG A 558 -3.12 13.71 7.87
N LYS A 559 -2.17 13.65 6.93
CA LYS A 559 -1.68 12.40 6.33
C LYS A 559 -0.81 11.62 7.33
N GLY A 560 0.03 12.32 8.10
CA GLY A 560 0.80 11.78 9.21
C GLY A 560 -0.08 11.08 10.24
N LEU A 561 -1.03 11.80 10.84
CA LEU A 561 -1.98 11.25 11.84
C LEU A 561 -2.64 9.94 11.36
N ARG A 562 -3.24 9.94 10.17
CA ARG A 562 -3.90 8.74 9.61
C ARG A 562 -2.94 7.57 9.40
N ARG A 563 -1.66 7.82 9.07
CA ARG A 563 -0.65 6.77 8.93
C ARG A 563 -0.22 6.23 10.29
N LEU A 564 -0.03 7.10 11.28
CA LEU A 564 0.28 6.71 12.66
C LEU A 564 -0.84 5.88 13.26
N TYR A 565 -2.11 6.25 13.08
CA TYR A 565 -3.25 5.46 13.56
C TYR A 565 -3.40 4.10 12.85
N ALA A 566 -3.02 4.02 11.57
CA ALA A 566 -2.98 2.76 10.82
C ALA A 566 -1.75 1.89 11.16
N TYR A 567 -0.78 2.44 11.90
CA TYR A 567 0.47 1.79 12.35
C TYR A 567 0.46 1.48 13.86
N GLN A 568 -0.63 1.79 14.58
CA GLN A 568 -0.79 1.37 15.98
C GLN A 568 -1.26 -0.08 16.02
N HIS A 569 -0.61 -0.89 16.86
CA HIS A 569 -0.95 -2.29 17.04
C HIS A 569 -2.08 -2.49 18.07
N ASP A 570 -2.60 -3.71 18.17
CA ASP A 570 -3.67 -4.08 19.12
C ASP A 570 -3.24 -3.97 20.60
N ASP A 571 -1.93 -3.91 20.89
CA ASP A 571 -1.41 -3.63 22.24
C ASP A 571 -1.36 -2.13 22.60
N GLY A 572 -1.75 -1.26 21.66
CA GLY A 572 -1.75 0.19 21.79
C GLY A 572 -0.43 0.88 21.44
N GLY A 573 0.64 0.14 21.16
CA GLY A 573 1.95 0.69 20.85
C GLY A 573 2.28 0.78 19.36
N TRP A 574 3.53 1.11 19.06
CA TRP A 574 4.07 1.25 17.70
C TRP A 574 5.43 0.55 17.52
N GLY A 575 5.61 -0.09 16.36
CA GLY A 575 6.88 -0.58 15.84
C GLY A 575 7.63 0.47 15.02
N TRP A 576 8.77 0.08 14.44
CA TRP A 576 9.48 0.92 13.46
C TRP A 576 8.78 0.91 12.09
N TRP A 577 8.27 -0.25 11.68
CA TRP A 577 7.22 -0.41 10.67
C TRP A 577 5.85 -0.75 11.29
N LYS A 578 4.81 -0.79 10.44
CA LYS A 578 3.42 -1.16 10.80
C LYS A 578 3.28 -2.56 11.40
N ASP A 579 4.13 -3.48 10.95
CA ASP A 579 4.04 -4.91 11.20
C ASP A 579 5.28 -5.43 11.98
N ASP A 580 6.12 -4.49 12.46
CA ASP A 580 7.24 -4.75 13.38
C ASP A 580 6.72 -4.94 14.82
N PRO A 581 7.46 -5.63 15.72
CA PRO A 581 7.15 -5.65 17.14
C PRO A 581 7.12 -4.24 17.77
N THR A 582 6.19 -4.03 18.69
CA THR A 582 6.08 -2.79 19.48
C THR A 582 7.38 -2.47 20.22
N THR A 583 7.82 -1.20 20.16
CA THR A 583 8.97 -0.71 20.93
C THR A 583 8.62 0.48 21.81
N ALA A 584 9.22 0.54 23.00
CA ALA A 584 8.99 1.63 23.95
C ALA A 584 9.43 3.00 23.42
N TRP A 585 10.55 3.09 22.69
CA TRP A 585 11.04 4.36 22.15
C TRP A 585 10.12 4.88 21.03
N MET A 586 9.70 4.05 20.07
CA MET A 586 8.79 4.50 19.00
C MET A 586 7.40 4.84 19.57
N THR A 587 6.91 4.06 20.53
CA THR A 587 5.66 4.37 21.24
C THR A 587 5.77 5.71 22.00
N ALA A 588 6.89 6.00 22.65
CA ALA A 588 7.12 7.27 23.34
C ALA A 588 7.19 8.45 22.37
N TYR A 589 7.90 8.29 21.24
CA TYR A 589 8.00 9.31 20.20
C TYR A 589 6.62 9.65 19.61
N VAL A 590 5.80 8.63 19.30
CA VAL A 590 4.45 8.83 18.76
C VAL A 590 3.53 9.47 19.81
N VAL A 591 3.54 9.01 21.07
CA VAL A 591 2.74 9.61 22.14
C VAL A 591 3.09 11.09 22.35
N ASP A 592 4.38 11.43 22.44
CA ASP A 592 4.85 12.83 22.51
C ASP A 592 4.32 13.66 21.33
N GLY A 593 4.52 13.22 20.09
CA GLY A 593 4.08 13.99 18.93
C GLY A 593 2.55 14.09 18.76
N LEU A 594 1.77 13.12 19.24
CA LEU A 594 0.31 13.25 19.31
C LEU A 594 -0.10 14.34 20.32
N VAL A 595 0.56 14.44 21.47
CA VAL A 595 0.36 15.56 22.42
C VAL A 595 0.77 16.88 21.79
N GLN A 596 1.93 16.96 21.11
CA GLN A 596 2.32 18.21 20.45
C GLN A 596 1.30 18.64 19.38
N ALA A 597 0.62 17.69 18.73
CA ALA A 597 -0.43 17.96 17.74
C ALA A 597 -1.73 18.47 18.38
N GLU A 598 -2.16 17.89 19.50
CA GLU A 598 -3.26 18.39 20.33
C GLU A 598 -2.95 19.81 20.87
N ARG A 599 -1.73 20.03 21.38
CA ARG A 599 -1.21 21.33 21.81
C ARG A 599 -1.24 22.36 20.67
N ALA A 600 -0.98 21.94 19.42
CA ALA A 600 -1.07 22.75 18.20
C ALA A 600 -2.48 22.84 17.58
N LYS A 601 -3.52 22.31 18.25
CA LYS A 601 -4.94 22.34 17.84
C LYS A 601 -5.28 21.54 16.57
N TYR A 602 -4.55 20.47 16.32
CA TYR A 602 -5.00 19.42 15.42
C TYR A 602 -5.98 18.48 16.13
N ASP A 603 -6.95 17.97 15.37
CA ASP A 603 -7.90 16.93 15.77
C ASP A 603 -7.15 15.59 15.93
N VAL A 604 -7.15 15.05 17.16
CA VAL A 604 -6.39 13.85 17.56
C VAL A 604 -7.36 12.86 18.20
N ASP A 605 -7.32 11.59 17.78
CA ASP A 605 -8.16 10.53 18.36
C ASP A 605 -7.71 10.19 19.80
N ASP A 606 -8.50 10.63 20.78
CA ASP A 606 -8.33 10.37 22.21
C ASP A 606 -8.06 8.89 22.52
N THR A 607 -8.73 7.98 21.81
CA THR A 607 -8.59 6.52 21.99
C THR A 607 -7.19 6.07 21.61
N ARG A 608 -6.64 6.62 20.53
CA ARG A 608 -5.30 6.28 20.02
C ARG A 608 -4.22 6.76 20.99
N LEU A 609 -4.38 7.98 21.52
CA LEU A 609 -3.48 8.53 22.54
C LEU A 609 -3.61 7.77 23.88
N ALA A 610 -4.82 7.44 24.32
CA ALA A 610 -5.07 6.67 25.54
C ALA A 610 -4.42 5.27 25.48
N ASN A 611 -4.62 4.54 24.38
CA ASN A 611 -4.00 3.23 24.17
C ASN A 611 -2.46 3.32 24.16
N GLY A 612 -1.89 4.36 23.54
CA GLY A 612 -0.45 4.64 23.56
C GLY A 612 0.10 4.87 24.97
N ARG A 613 -0.60 5.63 25.82
CA ARG A 613 -0.23 5.81 27.24
C ARG A 613 -0.29 4.50 28.02
N GLU A 614 -1.31 3.66 27.78
CA GLU A 614 -1.42 2.36 28.47
C GLU A 614 -0.29 1.41 28.07
N ALA A 615 0.06 1.36 26.78
CA ALA A 615 1.21 0.62 26.27
C ALA A 615 2.52 1.04 26.96
N LEU A 616 2.78 2.35 27.09
CA LEU A 616 3.96 2.87 27.80
C LEU A 616 3.99 2.49 29.28
N LYS A 617 2.87 2.66 30.01
CA LYS A 617 2.77 2.25 31.42
C LYS A 617 3.00 0.76 31.59
N LYS A 618 2.44 -0.06 30.71
CA LYS A 618 2.66 -1.52 30.69
C LYS A 618 4.16 -1.83 30.53
N MET A 619 4.83 -1.26 29.54
CA MET A 619 6.27 -1.48 29.33
C MET A 619 7.14 -1.01 30.51
N LEU A 620 6.80 0.13 31.12
CA LEU A 620 7.54 0.68 32.27
C LEU A 620 7.38 -0.16 33.55
N ASN A 621 6.19 -0.73 33.77
CA ASN A 621 5.88 -1.58 34.92
C ASN A 621 6.32 -3.05 34.71
N GLU A 622 6.23 -3.60 33.50
CA GLU A 622 6.68 -4.97 33.20
C GLU A 622 8.20 -5.12 33.29
N GLY A 623 8.97 -4.08 32.94
CA GLY A 623 10.41 -3.96 33.28
C GLY A 623 11.35 -5.05 32.74
N LYS A 624 10.86 -5.92 31.86
CA LYS A 624 11.38 -7.26 31.50
C LYS A 624 12.85 -7.55 31.82
N ASP A 625 13.06 -8.31 32.89
CA ASP A 625 14.31 -9.02 33.15
C ASP A 625 14.52 -10.14 32.12
N GLY A 626 15.69 -10.15 31.46
CA GLY A 626 16.08 -11.21 30.52
C GLY A 626 16.84 -10.70 29.30
N VAL A 627 18.17 -10.58 29.42
CA VAL A 627 19.11 -10.29 28.30
C VAL A 627 18.70 -9.10 27.43
N GLY A 628 18.50 -7.94 28.04
CA GLY A 628 18.18 -6.69 27.33
C GLY A 628 16.98 -5.93 27.90
N GLY A 629 17.01 -5.67 29.22
CA GLY A 629 16.00 -4.83 29.86
C GLY A 629 15.94 -3.42 29.24
N LEU A 630 14.79 -2.74 29.41
CA LEU A 630 14.49 -1.47 28.74
C LEU A 630 15.61 -0.43 28.95
N ALA A 631 16.29 -0.07 27.85
CA ALA A 631 17.39 0.88 27.87
C ALA A 631 16.97 2.22 28.50
N GLU A 632 17.83 2.78 29.35
CA GLU A 632 17.51 3.96 30.18
C GLU A 632 17.05 5.18 29.36
N ASP A 633 17.57 5.37 28.14
CA ASP A 633 17.13 6.44 27.23
C ASP A 633 15.68 6.25 26.75
N ALA A 634 15.27 5.00 26.49
CA ALA A 634 13.89 4.67 26.12
C ALA A 634 12.95 4.70 27.35
N ARG A 635 13.45 4.33 28.54
CA ARG A 635 12.74 4.48 29.82
C ARG A 635 12.50 5.95 30.15
N ALA A 636 13.51 6.80 29.97
CA ALA A 636 13.41 8.24 30.13
C ALA A 636 12.46 8.89 29.12
N TYR A 637 12.48 8.46 27.85
CA TYR A 637 11.55 9.01 26.86
C TYR A 637 10.11 8.59 27.14
N ALA A 638 9.86 7.34 27.52
CA ALA A 638 8.53 6.87 27.94
C ALA A 638 8.01 7.65 29.17
N ALA A 639 8.85 7.93 30.16
CA ALA A 639 8.48 8.72 31.33
C ALA A 639 8.16 10.20 30.99
N TYR A 640 8.94 10.82 30.09
CA TYR A 640 8.66 12.18 29.58
C TYR A 640 7.37 12.23 28.74
N ALA A 641 7.16 11.28 27.82
CA ALA A 641 5.97 11.23 26.97
C ALA A 641 4.70 10.99 27.79
N LEU A 642 4.77 10.19 28.86
CA LEU A 642 3.68 10.06 29.85
C LEU A 642 3.41 11.39 30.57
N ALA A 643 4.44 12.12 31.01
CA ALA A 643 4.28 13.41 31.67
C ALA A 643 3.63 14.46 30.74
N GLU A 644 4.16 14.68 29.53
CA GLU A 644 3.56 15.62 28.55
C GLU A 644 2.12 15.21 28.18
N SER A 645 1.82 13.91 28.12
CA SER A 645 0.47 13.35 27.85
C SER A 645 -0.44 13.25 29.09
N GLY A 646 -0.10 13.95 30.18
CA GLY A 646 -1.01 14.19 31.31
C GLY A 646 -0.92 13.18 32.46
N GLU A 647 -0.02 12.20 32.43
CA GLU A 647 0.16 11.24 33.53
C GLU A 647 0.67 11.93 34.81
N THR A 648 0.20 11.42 35.95
CA THR A 648 0.45 11.97 37.30
C THR A 648 1.29 11.05 38.18
N ASP A 649 1.49 9.79 37.78
CA ASP A 649 2.35 8.85 38.51
C ASP A 649 3.84 9.23 38.44
N MET A 650 4.28 9.98 39.45
CA MET A 650 5.64 10.48 39.57
C MET A 650 6.71 9.40 39.86
N ARG A 651 6.36 8.12 40.02
CA ARG A 651 7.34 7.04 40.22
C ARG A 651 8.34 6.95 39.07
N TYR A 652 7.83 6.96 37.83
CA TYR A 652 8.65 6.77 36.63
C TYR A 652 9.75 7.86 36.50
N LEU A 653 9.41 9.13 36.78
CA LEU A 653 10.38 10.23 36.83
C LEU A 653 11.24 10.22 38.11
N GLY A 654 10.70 9.73 39.23
CA GLY A 654 11.39 9.65 40.51
C GLY A 654 12.57 8.69 40.51
N ASP A 655 12.39 7.47 40.00
CA ASP A 655 13.44 6.45 39.95
C ASP A 655 14.59 6.86 39.02
N LEU A 656 14.27 7.51 37.90
CA LEU A 656 15.23 8.11 36.99
C LEU A 656 15.95 9.32 37.61
N PHE A 657 15.25 10.22 38.32
CA PHE A 657 15.86 11.34 39.02
C PHE A 657 16.86 10.87 40.10
N ASN A 658 16.52 9.80 40.82
CA ASN A 658 17.37 9.20 41.85
C ASN A 658 18.64 8.59 41.24
N ASN A 659 18.52 7.94 40.07
CA ASN A 659 19.65 7.34 39.34
C ASN A 659 20.37 8.29 38.37
N ARG A 660 19.98 9.56 38.26
CA ARG A 660 20.38 10.49 37.18
C ARG A 660 21.89 10.63 36.94
N ALA A 661 22.73 10.38 37.94
CA ALA A 661 24.18 10.40 37.81
C ALA A 661 24.73 9.31 36.85
N LYS A 662 23.94 8.27 36.55
CA LYS A 662 24.25 7.21 35.57
C LYS A 662 23.62 7.45 34.19
N LEU A 663 22.71 8.42 34.07
CA LEU A 663 21.94 8.68 32.86
C LEU A 663 22.77 9.48 31.83
N THR A 664 22.57 9.14 30.55
CA THR A 664 23.08 9.92 29.41
C THR A 664 22.60 11.37 29.47
N ALA A 665 23.22 12.28 28.71
CA ALA A 665 22.68 13.64 28.58
C ALA A 665 21.26 13.65 27.95
N TYR A 666 21.00 12.74 26.99
CA TYR A 666 19.69 12.52 26.38
C TYR A 666 18.62 12.18 27.43
N ALA A 667 18.85 11.16 28.26
CA ALA A 667 17.94 10.75 29.32
C ALA A 667 17.79 11.82 30.42
N ARG A 668 18.88 12.50 30.82
CA ARG A 668 18.80 13.59 31.81
C ARG A 668 17.96 14.76 31.31
N ALA A 669 18.09 15.14 30.04
CA ALA A 669 17.27 16.19 29.45
C ALA A 669 15.78 15.84 29.45
N LEU A 670 15.41 14.61 29.09
CA LEU A 670 14.02 14.12 29.13
C LEU A 670 13.46 14.10 30.56
N VAL A 671 14.26 13.67 31.55
CA VAL A 671 13.87 13.72 32.97
C VAL A 671 13.68 15.17 33.46
N ALA A 672 14.57 16.09 33.07
CA ALA A 672 14.45 17.51 33.41
C ALA A 672 13.16 18.11 32.83
N LEU A 673 12.88 17.85 31.54
CA LEU A 673 11.68 18.29 30.85
C LEU A 673 10.40 17.71 31.48
N GLY A 674 10.37 16.40 31.76
CA GLY A 674 9.22 15.74 32.37
C GLY A 674 8.94 16.23 33.79
N LEU A 675 9.97 16.50 34.59
CA LEU A 675 9.83 17.14 35.90
C LEU A 675 9.30 18.58 35.77
N SER A 676 9.77 19.35 34.78
CA SER A 676 9.33 20.73 34.53
C SER A 676 7.86 20.80 34.10
N GLU A 677 7.42 19.88 33.24
CA GLU A 677 6.03 19.71 32.78
C GLU A 677 5.09 19.25 33.90
N ARG A 678 5.63 18.79 35.05
CA ARG A 678 4.88 18.51 36.30
C ARG A 678 5.07 19.60 37.37
N GLY A 679 5.74 20.71 37.06
CA GLY A 679 6.01 21.81 38.00
C GLY A 679 6.98 21.46 39.13
N ASP A 680 7.74 20.37 39.00
CA ASP A 680 8.61 19.85 40.05
C ASP A 680 9.96 20.58 40.07
N LYS A 681 10.30 21.19 41.22
CA LYS A 681 11.57 21.92 41.43
C LYS A 681 12.82 21.06 41.19
N ARG A 682 12.71 19.73 41.26
CA ARG A 682 13.80 18.81 40.88
C ARG A 682 14.29 19.02 39.45
N ALA A 683 13.46 19.54 38.54
CA ALA A 683 13.84 19.93 37.18
C ALA A 683 15.05 20.89 37.17
N GLN A 684 15.10 21.84 38.10
CA GLN A 684 16.19 22.83 38.23
C GLN A 684 17.51 22.16 38.66
N THR A 685 17.45 21.12 39.48
CA THR A 685 18.62 20.30 39.83
C THR A 685 19.15 19.53 38.62
N VAL A 686 18.27 18.96 37.79
CA VAL A 686 18.70 18.22 36.59
C VAL A 686 19.22 19.17 35.51
N ALA A 687 18.65 20.38 35.37
CA ALA A 687 19.17 21.42 34.49
C ALA A 687 20.61 21.83 34.87
N ALA A 688 20.89 22.07 36.15
CA ALA A 688 22.25 22.34 36.62
C ALA A 688 23.22 21.14 36.40
N ASP A 689 22.74 19.90 36.52
CA ASP A 689 23.51 18.70 36.17
C ASP A 689 23.78 18.58 34.65
N ILE A 690 22.90 19.12 33.80
CA ILE A 690 23.10 19.22 32.35
C ILE A 690 24.17 20.27 32.03
N GLU A 691 24.02 21.51 32.52
CA GLU A 691 25.00 22.60 32.33
C GLU A 691 26.42 22.19 32.74
N ARG A 692 26.55 21.61 33.95
CA ARG A 692 27.82 21.15 34.53
C ARG A 692 28.51 20.03 33.75
N THR A 693 27.80 19.35 32.85
CA THR A 693 28.34 18.25 32.03
C THR A 693 28.45 18.57 30.55
N ALA A 694 28.21 19.82 30.16
CA ALA A 694 28.47 20.30 28.81
C ALA A 694 29.97 20.19 28.48
N LYS A 695 30.28 19.76 27.24
CA LYS A 695 31.64 19.63 26.70
C LYS A 695 31.83 20.67 25.61
N GLY A 696 32.92 21.44 25.67
CA GLY A 696 33.19 22.52 24.73
C GLY A 696 34.17 23.54 25.29
N GLY A 697 34.32 24.66 24.59
CA GLY A 697 35.24 25.73 24.96
C GLY A 697 35.08 26.94 24.03
N GLY A 698 35.24 28.15 24.58
CA GLY A 698 35.01 29.38 23.83
C GLY A 698 33.54 29.57 23.43
N ALA A 699 33.26 29.42 22.14
CA ALA A 699 31.97 29.76 21.52
C ALA A 699 30.90 28.65 21.61
N ASP A 700 31.29 27.38 21.60
CA ASP A 700 30.39 26.24 21.43
C ASP A 700 30.36 25.29 22.64
N ALA A 701 29.24 24.57 22.79
CA ALA A 701 29.03 23.55 23.81
C ALA A 701 28.13 22.41 23.27
N SER A 702 28.38 21.17 23.68
CA SER A 702 27.55 20.02 23.30
C SER A 702 27.61 18.92 24.36
N TRP A 703 26.81 17.87 24.19
CA TRP A 703 26.89 16.66 25.00
C TRP A 703 27.21 15.47 24.11
N ASP A 704 28.33 14.81 24.46
CA ASP A 704 28.81 13.57 23.82
C ASP A 704 28.94 13.61 22.29
N ASN A 705 29.10 14.82 21.73
CA ASN A 705 29.12 15.11 20.29
C ASN A 705 27.88 14.60 19.53
N ASN A 706 26.75 14.46 20.24
CA ASN A 706 25.52 13.85 19.77
C ASN A 706 24.43 14.93 19.55
N THR A 707 23.83 14.94 18.35
CA THR A 707 22.83 15.94 17.95
C THR A 707 21.58 15.89 18.84
N GLU A 708 21.04 14.71 19.13
CA GLU A 708 19.78 14.57 19.87
C GLU A 708 19.95 14.87 21.37
N ALA A 709 21.03 14.38 21.97
CA ALA A 709 21.38 14.68 23.36
C ALA A 709 21.61 16.19 23.56
N THR A 710 22.25 16.85 22.59
CA THR A 710 22.47 18.31 22.63
C THR A 710 21.18 19.08 22.35
N ALA A 711 20.33 18.62 21.42
CA ALA A 711 19.03 19.21 21.16
C ALA A 711 18.11 19.13 22.39
N LEU A 712 17.94 17.96 22.99
CA LEU A 712 17.12 17.83 24.20
C LEU A 712 17.70 18.62 25.38
N SER A 713 19.03 18.74 25.48
CA SER A 713 19.68 19.61 26.49
C SER A 713 19.39 21.09 26.25
N VAL A 714 19.51 21.58 25.01
CA VAL A 714 19.09 22.95 24.61
C VAL A 714 17.62 23.19 24.95
N LYS A 715 16.75 22.23 24.66
CA LYS A 715 15.32 22.29 24.96
C LYS A 715 15.04 22.38 26.47
N ALA A 716 15.72 21.55 27.27
CA ALA A 716 15.59 21.55 28.72
C ALA A 716 16.06 22.87 29.33
N LEU A 717 17.22 23.38 28.89
CA LEU A 717 17.75 24.67 29.37
C LEU A 717 16.86 25.83 28.95
N ALA A 718 16.37 25.89 27.70
CA ALA A 718 15.46 26.93 27.24
C ALA A 718 14.14 27.00 28.04
N ARG A 719 13.61 25.86 28.48
CA ARG A 719 12.38 25.81 29.31
C ARG A 719 12.61 26.07 30.81
N ILE A 720 13.77 25.65 31.36
CA ILE A 720 14.00 25.60 32.83
C ILE A 720 14.95 26.71 33.31
N THR A 721 15.99 27.00 32.54
CA THR A 721 17.08 27.94 32.87
C THR A 721 17.43 28.80 31.63
N PRO A 722 16.52 29.64 31.12
CA PRO A 722 16.74 30.40 29.88
C PRO A 722 17.94 31.37 29.94
N ALA A 723 18.36 31.77 31.15
CA ALA A 723 19.55 32.60 31.38
C ALA A 723 20.88 31.82 31.39
N SER A 724 20.89 30.56 30.97
CA SER A 724 22.09 29.70 30.94
C SER A 724 23.15 30.21 29.93
N GLU A 725 24.39 30.39 30.37
CA GLU A 725 25.53 30.69 29.48
C GLU A 725 25.86 29.54 28.50
N VAL A 726 25.39 28.33 28.78
CA VAL A 726 25.62 27.15 27.93
C VAL A 726 24.61 27.09 26.77
N LEU A 727 23.37 27.53 27.02
CA LEU A 727 22.25 27.46 26.08
C LEU A 727 22.56 28.05 24.68
N PRO A 728 22.99 29.32 24.53
CA PRO A 728 23.30 29.88 23.20
C PRO A 728 24.51 29.21 22.53
N LYS A 729 25.47 28.70 23.31
CA LYS A 729 26.63 27.97 22.80
C LYS A 729 26.23 26.61 22.22
N ALA A 730 25.25 25.95 22.83
CA ALA A 730 24.72 24.69 22.32
C ALA A 730 23.73 24.88 21.16
N ALA A 731 22.95 25.97 21.14
CA ALA A 731 22.14 26.33 19.99
C ALA A 731 23.00 26.62 18.73
N ARG A 732 24.12 27.35 18.89
CA ARG A 732 25.10 27.54 17.80
C ARG A 732 25.76 26.25 17.36
N TRP A 733 26.22 25.40 18.30
CA TRP A 733 26.81 24.10 17.98
C TRP A 733 25.88 23.25 17.11
N LEU A 734 24.58 23.18 17.45
CA LEU A 734 23.57 22.46 16.65
C LEU A 734 23.54 22.97 15.21
N VAL A 735 23.38 24.29 14.99
CA VAL A 735 23.28 24.86 13.64
C VAL A 735 24.58 24.68 12.83
N GLY A 736 25.74 24.72 13.51
CA GLY A 736 27.05 24.39 12.91
C GLY A 736 27.21 22.92 12.52
N HIS A 737 26.53 22.00 13.21
CA HIS A 737 26.60 20.55 12.95
C HIS A 737 25.58 20.04 11.90
N ARG A 738 24.96 20.94 11.12
CA ARG A 738 24.16 20.58 9.94
C ARG A 738 25.01 19.96 8.83
N ARG A 739 25.18 18.63 8.88
CA ARG A 739 26.00 17.82 7.96
C ARG A 739 25.74 18.05 6.47
N PHE A 740 24.54 18.49 6.11
CA PHE A 740 24.13 18.77 4.73
C PHE A 740 23.75 20.25 4.52
N GLY A 741 24.19 21.13 5.42
CA GLY A 741 24.03 22.59 5.36
C GLY A 741 22.66 23.07 5.85
N TYR A 742 21.58 22.39 5.45
CA TYR A 742 20.22 22.73 5.86
C TYR A 742 19.53 21.63 6.68
N TYR A 743 20.16 20.47 6.89
CA TYR A 743 19.68 19.41 7.79
C TYR A 743 20.85 18.62 8.43
N TRP A 744 20.54 17.80 9.45
CA TRP A 744 21.48 17.00 10.25
C TRP A 744 21.68 15.59 9.67
N LEU A 745 22.28 14.63 10.38
CA LEU A 745 22.65 13.34 9.80
C LEU A 745 21.42 12.51 9.37
N SER A 746 20.33 12.59 10.13
CA SER A 746 19.11 11.81 9.93
C SER A 746 17.84 12.66 10.00
N THR A 747 16.71 12.07 9.60
CA THR A 747 15.35 12.62 9.81
C THR A 747 15.09 12.88 11.30
N ARG A 748 15.41 11.89 12.15
CA ARG A 748 15.28 11.94 13.60
C ARG A 748 16.10 13.06 14.24
N GLU A 749 17.40 13.14 13.93
CA GLU A 749 18.28 14.23 14.41
C GLU A 749 17.74 15.60 14.01
N THR A 750 17.31 15.74 12.75
CA THR A 750 16.77 16.98 12.21
C THR A 750 15.48 17.39 12.92
N ALA A 751 14.59 16.44 13.24
CA ALA A 751 13.37 16.69 13.99
C ALA A 751 13.63 17.14 15.43
N PHE A 752 14.53 16.47 16.16
CA PHE A 752 14.93 16.87 17.52
C PHE A 752 15.62 18.25 17.51
N ALA A 753 16.52 18.50 16.56
CA ALA A 753 17.17 19.81 16.42
C ALA A 753 16.14 20.93 16.21
N ILE A 754 15.20 20.80 15.26
CA ILE A 754 14.13 21.79 15.07
C ILE A 754 13.32 21.99 16.37
N TYR A 755 12.93 20.92 17.07
CA TYR A 755 12.11 21.00 18.28
C TYR A 755 12.83 21.65 19.48
N ALA A 756 14.16 21.62 19.50
CA ALA A 756 14.99 22.30 20.48
C ALA A 756 15.20 23.78 20.12
N LEU A 757 15.56 24.05 18.87
CA LEU A 757 15.87 25.40 18.38
C LEU A 757 14.63 26.31 18.40
N ILE A 758 13.42 25.75 18.29
CA ILE A 758 12.15 26.49 18.45
C ILE A 758 11.89 26.90 19.90
N ASP A 759 12.27 26.10 20.91
CA ASP A 759 12.15 26.53 22.32
C ASP A 759 13.28 27.51 22.69
N TYR A 760 14.48 27.35 22.12
CA TYR A 760 15.55 28.36 22.22
C TYR A 760 15.15 29.71 21.61
N LEU A 761 14.49 29.73 20.44
CA LEU A 761 13.99 30.94 19.78
C LEU A 761 12.99 31.74 20.65
N LYS A 762 12.28 31.09 21.58
CA LYS A 762 11.38 31.76 22.54
C LYS A 762 12.12 32.34 23.74
N ALA A 763 13.34 31.87 24.00
CA ALA A 763 14.20 32.26 25.11
C ALA A 763 15.34 33.23 24.70
N SER A 764 15.63 33.36 23.40
CA SER A 764 16.70 34.21 22.87
C SER A 764 16.19 35.54 22.31
N HIS A 765 17.03 36.58 22.40
CA HIS A 765 16.77 37.92 21.87
C HIS A 765 17.27 38.09 20.40
N GLU A 766 17.44 36.99 19.66
CA GLU A 766 18.02 37.01 18.31
C GLU A 766 17.14 37.69 17.24
N LEU A 767 15.88 38.01 17.57
CA LEU A 767 14.98 38.72 16.68
C LEU A 767 15.28 40.23 16.58
N GLU A 768 16.24 40.74 17.37
CA GLU A 768 16.61 42.16 17.46
C GLU A 768 17.81 42.54 16.55
N ALA A 769 18.16 41.70 15.58
CA ALA A 769 19.32 41.90 14.69
C ALA A 769 19.20 43.15 13.79
N ASN A 770 20.29 43.92 13.68
CA ASN A 770 20.39 45.11 12.84
C ASN A 770 21.84 45.33 12.35
N TYR A 771 22.13 44.90 11.12
CA TYR A 771 23.45 44.96 10.51
C TYR A 771 23.40 45.07 8.99
N SER A 772 24.44 45.62 8.36
CA SER A 772 24.63 45.45 6.92
C SER A 772 25.35 44.13 6.64
N LEU A 773 24.98 43.48 5.52
CA LEU A 773 25.51 42.20 5.09
C LEU A 773 25.72 42.20 3.57
N GLU A 774 26.92 41.82 3.18
CA GLU A 774 27.30 41.60 1.79
C GLU A 774 27.80 40.16 1.61
N ILE A 775 27.36 39.51 0.53
CA ILE A 775 27.76 38.16 0.16
C ILE A 775 28.24 38.18 -1.29
N TYR A 776 29.47 37.74 -1.48
CA TYR A 776 30.12 37.57 -2.77
C TYR A 776 30.35 36.09 -3.05
N VAL A 777 30.19 35.66 -4.30
CA VAL A 777 30.49 34.30 -4.75
C VAL A 777 31.37 34.36 -5.98
N ASN A 778 32.59 33.84 -5.88
CA ASN A 778 33.65 33.96 -6.90
C ASN A 778 33.92 35.43 -7.31
N GLY A 779 33.88 36.36 -6.35
CA GLY A 779 34.05 37.81 -6.57
C GLY A 779 32.82 38.56 -7.08
N GLU A 780 31.74 37.87 -7.43
CA GLU A 780 30.47 38.49 -7.84
C GLU A 780 29.59 38.78 -6.62
N GLN A 781 29.14 40.03 -6.42
CA GLN A 781 28.25 40.39 -5.31
C GLN A 781 26.84 39.82 -5.54
N VAL A 782 26.54 38.67 -4.95
CA VAL A 782 25.24 37.97 -5.10
C VAL A 782 24.16 38.50 -4.15
N LYS A 783 24.54 39.20 -3.08
CA LYS A 783 23.61 39.84 -2.15
C LYS A 783 24.24 41.04 -1.46
N GLN A 784 23.48 42.13 -1.40
CA GLN A 784 23.60 43.18 -0.40
C GLN A 784 22.29 43.22 0.41
N TRP A 785 22.37 43.46 1.72
CA TRP A 785 21.21 43.41 2.62
C TRP A 785 21.46 44.28 3.85
N GLN A 786 20.61 45.27 4.09
CA GLN A 786 20.45 45.81 5.45
C GLN A 786 19.45 44.91 6.17
N VAL A 787 19.94 44.14 7.15
CA VAL A 787 19.09 43.36 8.05
C VAL A 787 18.46 44.28 9.08
N THR A 788 17.19 44.07 9.34
CA THR A 788 16.43 44.72 10.41
C THR A 788 15.73 43.70 11.31
N PRO A 789 15.24 44.10 12.50
CA PRO A 789 14.43 43.23 13.36
C PRO A 789 13.17 42.69 12.66
N ALA A 790 12.63 43.39 11.65
CA ALA A 790 11.52 42.90 10.84
C ALA A 790 11.91 41.71 9.94
N ASP A 791 13.14 41.68 9.43
CA ASP A 791 13.67 40.58 8.61
C ASP A 791 14.02 39.36 9.48
N ALA A 792 14.60 39.62 10.66
CA ALA A 792 14.91 38.59 11.65
C ALA A 792 13.65 37.92 12.22
N SER A 793 12.60 38.70 12.52
CA SER A 793 11.32 38.20 13.06
C SER A 793 10.38 37.60 12.00
N SER A 794 10.40 38.09 10.75
CA SER A 794 9.77 37.36 9.62
C SER A 794 10.57 36.11 9.19
N ALA A 795 11.72 35.86 9.83
CA ALA A 795 12.61 34.74 9.58
C ALA A 795 13.06 34.65 8.10
N GLN A 796 13.33 35.82 7.49
CA GLN A 796 13.75 35.91 6.10
C GLN A 796 15.09 35.19 5.88
N VAL A 797 15.19 34.44 4.79
CA VAL A 797 16.40 33.69 4.40
C VAL A 797 16.81 34.09 2.98
N PHE A 798 18.07 34.46 2.81
CA PHE A 798 18.68 34.51 1.48
C PHE A 798 19.11 33.10 1.07
N THR A 799 18.84 32.70 -0.18
CA THR A 799 19.32 31.42 -0.73
C THR A 799 19.75 31.60 -2.17
N LEU A 800 21.03 31.33 -2.44
CA LEU A 800 21.57 31.11 -3.77
C LEU A 800 21.60 29.60 -4.07
N GLN A 801 21.30 29.22 -5.31
CA GLN A 801 21.65 27.92 -5.87
C GLN A 801 22.34 28.12 -7.22
N ARG A 802 23.50 27.47 -7.41
CA ARG A 802 24.20 27.34 -8.70
C ARG A 802 24.33 25.86 -9.05
N LYS A 803 24.24 25.49 -10.33
CA LYS A 803 24.24 24.09 -10.80
C LYS A 803 25.10 23.86 -12.04
N GLY A 804 25.62 22.65 -12.18
CA GLY A 804 26.44 22.23 -13.33
C GLY A 804 27.62 23.15 -13.56
N GLY A 805 27.75 23.67 -14.78
CA GLY A 805 28.83 24.58 -15.20
C GLY A 805 28.89 25.93 -14.48
N GLU A 806 27.86 26.31 -13.71
CA GLU A 806 27.91 27.48 -12.82
C GLU A 806 28.77 27.25 -11.56
N VAL A 807 29.14 25.98 -11.29
CA VAL A 807 29.91 25.55 -10.11
C VAL A 807 31.33 25.17 -10.54
N GLY A 808 32.25 26.13 -10.40
CA GLY A 808 33.66 25.96 -10.71
C GLY A 808 34.35 24.89 -9.86
N GLN A 809 35.52 24.42 -10.33
CA GLN A 809 36.31 23.39 -9.63
C GLN A 809 36.78 23.82 -8.23
N SER A 810 36.99 25.12 -8.05
CA SER A 810 36.92 25.80 -6.76
C SER A 810 35.78 26.80 -6.82
N SER A 811 35.12 27.03 -5.69
CA SER A 811 34.19 28.14 -5.49
C SER A 811 34.50 28.84 -4.17
N GLU A 812 34.43 30.16 -4.17
CA GLU A 812 34.69 31.00 -3.00
C GLU A 812 33.39 31.72 -2.60
N VAL A 813 33.09 31.74 -1.32
CA VAL A 813 32.00 32.52 -0.72
C VAL A 813 32.64 33.49 0.27
N HIS A 814 32.55 34.78 0.00
CA HIS A 814 33.06 35.83 0.87
C HIS A 814 31.89 36.59 1.50
N VAL A 815 31.96 36.80 2.81
CA VAL A 815 30.88 37.37 3.62
C VAL A 815 31.42 38.52 4.46
N VAL A 816 30.81 39.69 4.32
CA VAL A 816 31.12 40.90 5.09
C VAL A 816 29.87 41.30 5.88
N LYS A 817 30.03 41.53 7.19
CA LYS A 817 28.96 41.96 8.11
C LYS A 817 29.46 43.13 8.96
N HIS A 818 28.62 44.15 9.11
CA HIS A 818 28.85 45.28 10.01
C HIS A 818 27.58 45.65 10.80
N GLY A 819 27.62 45.50 12.12
CA GLY A 819 26.54 45.86 13.04
C GLY A 819 26.04 44.69 13.91
N HIS A 820 25.14 45.02 14.84
CA HIS A 820 24.74 44.12 15.93
C HIS A 820 23.80 42.99 15.50
N GLY A 821 24.10 41.77 15.96
CA GLY A 821 23.22 40.61 15.82
C GLY A 821 23.91 39.38 15.24
N MET A 822 23.19 38.26 15.24
CA MET A 822 23.70 36.96 14.77
C MET A 822 23.50 36.79 13.25
N LEU A 823 24.46 36.19 12.57
CA LEU A 823 24.31 35.72 11.19
C LEU A 823 24.59 34.21 11.12
N TYR A 824 23.59 33.43 10.72
CA TYR A 824 23.76 32.02 10.41
C TYR A 824 24.00 31.82 8.91
N LEU A 825 25.15 31.27 8.56
CA LEU A 825 25.52 30.91 7.19
C LEU A 825 25.55 29.39 7.04
N ALA A 826 25.04 28.87 5.93
CA ALA A 826 25.26 27.50 5.50
C ALA A 826 25.65 27.44 4.03
N THR A 827 26.61 26.57 3.73
CA THR A 827 27.09 26.29 2.38
C THR A 827 27.05 24.79 2.16
N ALA A 828 26.43 24.33 1.07
CA ALA A 828 26.35 22.91 0.72
C ALA A 828 26.77 22.71 -0.74
N LEU A 829 27.82 21.91 -0.93
CA LEU A 829 28.39 21.53 -2.21
C LEU A 829 28.12 20.06 -2.49
N THR A 830 27.05 19.80 -3.24
CA THR A 830 26.69 18.47 -3.74
C THR A 830 27.40 18.21 -5.06
N HIS A 831 27.95 17.00 -5.21
CA HIS A 831 28.53 16.53 -6.48
C HIS A 831 28.43 15.01 -6.58
N TYR A 832 28.65 14.47 -7.77
CA TYR A 832 28.71 13.03 -8.00
C TYR A 832 30.11 12.63 -8.48
N THR A 833 30.66 11.53 -7.93
CA THR A 833 31.96 10.97 -8.34
C THR A 833 31.79 9.58 -8.94
N ASN A 834 32.52 9.32 -10.02
CA ASN A 834 32.56 8.02 -10.70
C ASN A 834 33.59 7.06 -10.05
N GLU A 835 33.68 7.06 -8.72
CA GLU A 835 34.61 6.22 -7.95
C GLU A 835 33.97 4.87 -7.64
N GLU A 836 34.36 3.84 -8.40
CA GLU A 836 34.02 2.44 -8.13
C GLU A 836 34.71 1.91 -6.84
N GLN A 837 35.70 2.65 -6.33
CA GLN A 837 36.23 2.54 -4.97
C GLN A 837 36.47 3.95 -4.40
N THR A 838 35.62 4.39 -3.49
CA THR A 838 35.88 5.57 -2.64
C THR A 838 36.90 5.21 -1.56
N ALA A 839 37.81 6.12 -1.23
CA ALA A 839 38.65 5.98 -0.04
C ALA A 839 37.81 5.96 1.25
N GLU A 840 38.39 5.53 2.39
CA GLU A 840 37.75 5.44 3.72
C GLU A 840 37.46 6.82 4.37
N ALA A 841 37.09 7.82 3.57
CA ALA A 841 36.98 9.21 3.97
C ALA A 841 35.71 9.48 4.80
N ALA A 842 35.93 9.84 6.07
CA ALA A 842 34.98 10.49 6.99
C ALA A 842 33.85 9.64 7.63
N VAL A 843 33.72 8.34 7.34
CA VAL A 843 32.95 7.40 8.18
C VAL A 843 33.79 6.14 8.47
N PRO A 844 34.39 5.99 9.66
CA PRO A 844 35.31 4.87 9.97
C PRO A 844 34.67 3.47 10.00
N GLN A 845 33.37 3.34 9.73
CA GLN A 845 32.53 2.36 10.42
C GLN A 845 31.78 1.37 9.53
N LEU A 846 31.68 1.56 8.21
CA LEU A 846 30.92 0.67 7.32
C LEU A 846 31.59 0.50 5.96
N LYS A 847 31.62 -0.73 5.46
CA LYS A 847 32.17 -1.13 4.15
C LYS A 847 31.12 -1.93 3.39
N LEU A 848 30.71 -1.43 2.22
CA LEU A 848 29.70 -2.05 1.36
C LEU A 848 30.34 -2.59 0.08
N HIS A 849 30.19 -3.88 -0.18
CA HIS A 849 30.65 -4.54 -1.41
C HIS A 849 29.45 -5.08 -2.19
N ARG A 850 29.36 -4.76 -3.49
CA ARG A 850 28.32 -5.28 -4.41
C ARG A 850 28.93 -6.24 -5.42
N GLU A 851 28.31 -7.41 -5.62
CA GLU A 851 28.55 -8.30 -6.74
C GLU A 851 27.27 -8.50 -7.57
N TYR A 852 27.42 -8.65 -8.89
CA TYR A 852 26.35 -9.09 -9.78
C TYR A 852 26.54 -10.56 -10.15
N LEU A 853 25.44 -11.31 -10.10
CA LEU A 853 25.40 -12.75 -10.36
C LEU A 853 24.34 -13.04 -11.44
N ARG A 854 24.54 -14.06 -12.26
CA ARG A 854 23.50 -14.60 -13.14
C ARG A 854 22.65 -15.58 -12.33
N LEU A 855 21.32 -15.54 -12.47
CA LEU A 855 20.41 -16.50 -11.85
C LEU A 855 19.77 -17.39 -12.90
N ASN A 856 19.94 -18.70 -12.73
CA ASN A 856 19.34 -19.73 -13.57
C ASN A 856 18.25 -20.47 -12.76
N VAL A 857 17.08 -20.68 -13.36
CA VAL A 857 16.05 -21.58 -12.82
C VAL A 857 16.47 -23.03 -13.08
N VAL A 858 16.36 -23.88 -12.08
CA VAL A 858 16.77 -25.30 -12.11
C VAL A 858 15.70 -26.18 -11.51
N GLU A 859 15.59 -27.44 -11.92
CA GLU A 859 14.74 -28.42 -11.25
C GLU A 859 15.39 -28.87 -9.93
N LYS A 860 14.61 -28.94 -8.84
CA LYS A 860 15.08 -29.50 -7.56
C LYS A 860 15.09 -31.03 -7.62
N SER A 861 16.03 -31.66 -6.91
CA SER A 861 16.18 -33.12 -6.84
C SER A 861 14.96 -33.86 -6.26
N GLU A 862 14.08 -33.15 -5.56
CA GLU A 862 12.83 -33.67 -4.96
C GLU A 862 11.59 -33.35 -5.83
N GLY A 863 11.80 -32.73 -7.01
CA GLY A 863 10.76 -32.21 -7.88
C GLY A 863 10.43 -30.74 -7.63
N GLY A 864 9.85 -30.09 -8.64
CA GLY A 864 9.56 -28.65 -8.62
C GLY A 864 10.74 -27.78 -9.07
N LEU A 865 10.48 -26.48 -9.22
CA LEU A 865 11.49 -25.50 -9.65
C LEU A 865 12.17 -24.85 -8.44
N GLY A 866 13.46 -24.57 -8.60
CA GLY A 866 14.29 -23.75 -7.73
C GLY A 866 15.23 -22.89 -8.56
N TRP A 867 16.24 -22.31 -7.93
CA TRP A 867 17.19 -21.42 -8.58
C TRP A 867 18.62 -21.67 -8.14
N LYS A 868 19.58 -21.21 -8.96
CA LYS A 868 20.99 -21.19 -8.66
C LYS A 868 21.61 -19.90 -9.18
N VAL A 869 22.42 -19.25 -8.37
CA VAL A 869 23.28 -18.13 -8.79
C VAL A 869 24.68 -18.59 -9.18
N GLU A 870 25.28 -17.87 -10.13
CA GLU A 870 26.67 -18.05 -10.57
C GLU A 870 27.32 -16.70 -10.92
N PRO A 871 28.66 -16.58 -10.92
CA PRO A 871 29.35 -15.32 -11.20
C PRO A 871 28.97 -14.77 -12.58
N LEU A 872 28.54 -13.51 -12.63
CA LEU A 872 28.15 -12.89 -13.90
C LEU A 872 29.38 -12.71 -14.80
N SER A 873 29.31 -13.27 -16.01
CA SER A 873 30.35 -13.16 -17.04
C SER A 873 29.72 -13.15 -18.44
N GLY A 874 30.42 -12.52 -19.38
CA GLY A 874 29.93 -12.27 -20.74
C GLY A 874 28.76 -11.28 -20.79
N ASP A 875 28.13 -11.21 -21.96
CA ASP A 875 26.96 -10.33 -22.19
C ASP A 875 25.69 -10.88 -21.50
N VAL A 876 24.78 -9.96 -21.19
CA VAL A 876 23.42 -10.26 -20.72
C VAL A 876 22.40 -9.98 -21.81
N HIS A 877 21.37 -10.84 -21.89
CA HIS A 877 20.33 -10.80 -22.90
C HIS A 877 19.01 -10.33 -22.31
N SER A 878 18.17 -9.69 -23.14
CA SER A 878 16.81 -9.31 -22.76
C SER A 878 16.01 -10.55 -22.34
N GLY A 879 15.59 -10.61 -21.08
CA GLY A 879 14.93 -11.74 -20.45
C GLY A 879 15.71 -12.36 -19.30
N ASP A 880 17.05 -12.26 -19.31
CA ASP A 880 17.95 -12.80 -18.28
C ASP A 880 17.59 -12.26 -16.88
N ILE A 881 17.79 -13.09 -15.86
CA ILE A 881 17.75 -12.66 -14.45
C ILE A 881 19.18 -12.50 -13.95
N ILE A 882 19.44 -11.34 -13.35
CA ILE A 882 20.65 -11.07 -12.55
C ILE A 882 20.25 -10.82 -11.10
N VAL A 883 21.17 -11.08 -10.17
CA VAL A 883 21.02 -10.75 -8.75
C VAL A 883 22.07 -9.71 -8.40
N SER A 884 21.66 -8.61 -7.78
CA SER A 884 22.57 -7.76 -7.02
C SER A 884 22.69 -8.37 -5.63
N ARG A 885 23.92 -8.65 -5.18
CA ARG A 885 24.22 -9.06 -3.82
C ARG A 885 25.14 -8.05 -3.17
N LEU A 886 24.74 -7.61 -1.99
CA LEU A 886 25.40 -6.62 -1.16
C LEU A 886 25.96 -7.32 0.09
N ARG A 887 27.20 -7.02 0.47
CA ARG A 887 27.80 -7.42 1.74
C ARG A 887 28.21 -6.16 2.50
N LEU A 888 27.75 -6.03 3.74
CA LEU A 888 28.03 -4.92 4.62
C LEU A 888 28.85 -5.41 5.81
N GLU A 889 30.01 -4.80 6.06
CA GLU A 889 30.91 -5.14 7.18
C GLU A 889 31.35 -3.86 7.91
N GLY A 890 31.46 -3.89 9.25
CA GLY A 890 31.80 -2.68 10.01
C GLY A 890 31.57 -2.73 11.52
N GLU A 891 31.45 -1.54 12.13
CA GLU A 891 30.99 -1.38 13.51
C GLU A 891 29.48 -1.64 13.62
N LYS A 892 28.99 -1.91 14.84
CA LYS A 892 27.57 -2.16 15.07
C LYS A 892 26.74 -0.89 14.88
N GLY A 893 25.60 -1.03 14.22
CA GLY A 893 24.72 0.09 13.86
C GLY A 893 23.25 -0.20 14.15
N GLN A 894 22.43 0.86 14.11
CA GLN A 894 20.98 0.79 14.16
C GLN A 894 20.38 1.68 13.08
N TYR A 895 19.20 1.31 12.59
CA TYR A 895 18.42 2.07 11.61
C TYR A 895 19.20 2.44 10.32
N LEU A 896 20.00 1.51 9.81
CA LEU A 896 20.76 1.74 8.57
C LEU A 896 19.83 1.69 7.36
N MET A 897 20.09 2.56 6.38
CA MET A 897 19.44 2.56 5.06
C MET A 897 20.52 2.37 3.99
N ILE A 898 20.32 1.40 3.11
CA ILE A 898 21.21 1.09 1.99
C ILE A 898 20.44 1.39 0.70
N GLU A 899 20.92 2.34 -0.10
CA GLU A 899 20.42 2.56 -1.47
C GLU A 899 21.39 1.93 -2.47
N ASP A 900 20.89 1.05 -3.34
CA ASP A 900 21.67 0.42 -4.42
C ASP A 900 21.10 0.83 -5.79
N PRO A 901 21.72 1.81 -6.50
CA PRO A 901 21.28 2.25 -7.82
C PRO A 901 21.41 1.13 -8.86
N ILE A 902 20.31 0.83 -9.56
CA ILE A 902 20.27 -0.26 -10.54
C ILE A 902 20.77 0.19 -11.93
N PRO A 903 21.19 -0.74 -12.82
CA PRO A 903 21.44 -0.40 -14.22
C PRO A 903 20.13 -0.11 -14.95
N ALA A 904 20.05 0.98 -15.71
CA ALA A 904 18.81 1.45 -16.34
C ALA A 904 18.17 0.49 -17.37
N GLY A 905 18.91 -0.51 -17.86
CA GLY A 905 18.38 -1.58 -18.71
C GLY A 905 17.61 -2.68 -17.97
N CYS A 906 17.53 -2.63 -16.64
CA CYS A 906 16.95 -3.65 -15.78
C CYS A 906 15.74 -3.12 -14.98
N GLU A 907 14.88 -4.03 -14.52
CA GLU A 907 13.88 -3.76 -13.48
C GLU A 907 13.95 -4.83 -12.39
N GLN A 908 13.69 -4.46 -11.13
CA GLN A 908 13.67 -5.41 -10.01
C GLN A 908 12.49 -6.38 -10.10
N VAL A 909 12.68 -7.61 -9.62
CA VAL A 909 11.64 -8.65 -9.59
C VAL A 909 11.62 -9.38 -8.25
N GLU A 910 10.44 -9.52 -7.66
CA GLU A 910 10.25 -10.22 -6.38
C GLU A 910 10.07 -11.73 -6.54
N SER A 911 9.59 -12.17 -7.71
CA SER A 911 9.43 -13.58 -8.03
C SER A 911 9.59 -13.86 -9.52
N VAL A 912 9.96 -15.10 -9.85
CA VAL A 912 10.04 -15.60 -11.23
C VAL A 912 9.46 -17.01 -11.28
N SER A 913 8.47 -17.26 -12.15
CA SER A 913 7.82 -18.58 -12.30
C SER A 913 7.26 -19.19 -11.00
N GLY A 914 6.83 -18.35 -10.05
CA GLY A 914 6.33 -18.78 -8.74
C GLY A 914 7.41 -19.03 -7.68
N ILE A 915 8.68 -18.87 -8.03
CA ILE A 915 9.81 -18.88 -7.09
C ILE A 915 9.92 -17.50 -6.44
N ASP A 916 9.95 -17.45 -5.12
CA ASP A 916 10.33 -16.26 -4.33
C ASP A 916 11.86 -16.05 -4.43
N LEU A 917 12.28 -14.82 -4.74
CA LEU A 917 13.69 -14.43 -4.88
C LEU A 917 14.16 -13.49 -3.75
N ASN A 918 13.43 -13.43 -2.64
CA ASN A 918 13.67 -12.49 -1.55
C ASN A 918 14.62 -13.00 -0.44
N HIS A 919 15.03 -14.28 -0.46
CA HIS A 919 15.91 -14.87 0.56
C HIS A 919 16.74 -16.04 0.00
N ASP A 920 17.95 -16.29 0.52
CA ASP A 920 18.64 -17.56 0.32
C ASP A 920 17.93 -18.69 1.10
N GLU A 921 17.81 -19.88 0.52
CA GLU A 921 17.23 -21.06 1.20
C GLU A 921 18.17 -21.61 2.30
N LYS A 922 19.40 -21.11 2.44
CA LYS A 922 20.47 -21.75 3.24
C LYS A 922 21.15 -20.87 4.29
N ASP A 923 21.00 -19.56 4.26
CA ASP A 923 21.80 -18.65 5.10
C ASP A 923 20.93 -17.56 5.75
N TRP A 924 20.98 -17.46 7.08
CA TRP A 924 20.14 -16.54 7.87
C TRP A 924 20.65 -15.09 7.85
N SER A 925 21.69 -14.79 7.06
CA SER A 925 22.35 -13.48 7.01
C SER A 925 21.69 -12.44 6.08
N ASP A 926 20.67 -12.83 5.29
CA ASP A 926 19.93 -11.97 4.34
C ASP A 926 18.83 -11.07 4.99
N TRP A 927 18.78 -10.94 6.33
CA TRP A 927 17.68 -10.28 7.03
C TRP A 927 17.69 -8.74 6.93
N TYR A 928 16.64 -8.18 6.31
CA TYR A 928 16.30 -6.75 6.33
C TYR A 928 14.94 -6.53 7.00
N SER A 929 14.75 -5.36 7.62
CA SER A 929 13.51 -4.99 8.31
C SER A 929 12.43 -4.45 7.37
N ALA A 930 12.84 -3.85 6.24
CA ALA A 930 11.97 -3.60 5.09
C ALA A 930 12.81 -3.37 3.83
N ARG A 931 12.14 -3.40 2.67
CA ARG A 931 12.72 -3.14 1.36
C ARG A 931 11.74 -2.33 0.51
N GLU A 932 12.25 -1.41 -0.30
CA GLU A 932 11.50 -0.76 -1.37
C GLU A 932 12.22 -0.97 -2.71
N PHE A 933 11.47 -1.33 -3.75
CA PHE A 933 11.93 -1.23 -5.13
C PHE A 933 11.41 0.06 -5.75
N ARG A 934 12.33 0.85 -6.31
CA ARG A 934 12.05 2.13 -6.97
C ARG A 934 12.66 2.11 -8.36
N ASP A 935 12.10 2.90 -9.26
CA ASP A 935 12.43 2.91 -10.69
C ASP A 935 13.93 2.98 -11.03
N ASN A 936 14.75 3.55 -10.14
CA ASN A 936 16.20 3.69 -10.32
C ASN A 936 17.09 3.07 -9.22
N ARG A 937 16.52 2.45 -8.18
CA ARG A 937 17.31 1.83 -7.07
C ARG A 937 16.51 0.81 -6.27
N ALA A 938 17.18 -0.17 -5.68
CA ALA A 938 16.65 -0.86 -4.51
C ALA A 938 17.01 -0.07 -3.23
N VAL A 939 16.15 -0.14 -2.22
CA VAL A 939 16.40 0.43 -0.89
C VAL A 939 16.13 -0.64 0.18
N LEU A 940 17.09 -0.83 1.08
CA LEU A 940 17.02 -1.81 2.17
C LEU A 940 17.13 -1.08 3.51
N PHE A 941 16.29 -1.46 4.48
CA PHE A 941 16.25 -0.88 5.82
C PHE A 941 16.62 -1.94 6.85
N VAL A 942 17.52 -1.61 7.78
CA VAL A 942 18.09 -2.55 8.75
C VAL A 942 17.97 -1.95 10.15
N ASN A 943 17.02 -2.44 10.96
CA ASN A 943 16.77 -1.90 12.30
C ASN A 943 17.99 -2.06 13.23
N TYR A 944 18.74 -3.16 13.10
CA TYR A 944 19.95 -3.45 13.88
C TYR A 944 20.98 -4.21 13.03
N PHE A 945 22.25 -3.79 13.11
CA PHE A 945 23.37 -4.33 12.34
C PHE A 945 24.49 -4.77 13.29
N ASP A 946 24.81 -6.07 13.31
CA ASP A 946 25.74 -6.68 14.26
C ASP A 946 27.23 -6.58 13.89
N GLY A 947 27.56 -5.86 12.81
CA GLY A 947 28.92 -5.69 12.27
C GLY A 947 29.19 -6.49 10.99
N LYS A 948 28.30 -7.42 10.61
CA LYS A 948 28.29 -8.08 9.29
C LYS A 948 26.87 -8.46 8.87
N ALA A 949 26.53 -8.24 7.61
CA ALA A 949 25.26 -8.65 6.99
C ALA A 949 25.44 -8.90 5.49
N GLN A 950 24.52 -9.67 4.90
CA GLN A 950 24.38 -9.82 3.46
C GLN A 950 22.96 -9.41 3.05
N PHE A 951 22.78 -9.00 1.81
CA PHE A 951 21.46 -8.77 1.23
C PHE A 951 21.52 -9.16 -0.25
N GLN A 952 20.44 -9.68 -0.81
CA GLN A 952 20.35 -9.91 -2.26
C GLN A 952 18.95 -9.64 -2.79
N TYR A 953 18.89 -9.21 -4.05
CA TYR A 953 17.63 -9.03 -4.77
C TYR A 953 17.81 -9.26 -6.26
N ALA A 954 16.76 -9.77 -6.91
CA ALA A 954 16.77 -10.10 -8.32
C ALA A 954 16.30 -8.93 -9.21
N MET A 955 16.82 -8.89 -10.44
CA MET A 955 16.42 -7.99 -11.50
C MET A 955 16.32 -8.73 -12.83
N ARG A 956 15.36 -8.34 -13.66
CA ARG A 956 15.24 -8.80 -15.05
C ARG A 956 15.89 -7.78 -15.98
N VAL A 957 16.75 -8.23 -16.87
CA VAL A 957 17.29 -7.43 -17.98
C VAL A 957 16.18 -7.26 -19.03
N GLN A 958 15.83 -6.02 -19.39
CA GLN A 958 14.71 -5.72 -20.30
C GLN A 958 15.13 -4.98 -21.57
N VAL A 959 15.93 -3.92 -21.45
CA VAL A 959 16.20 -3.02 -22.57
C VAL A 959 17.62 -3.24 -23.11
N PRO A 960 17.83 -3.53 -24.42
CA PRO A 960 19.17 -3.72 -24.97
C PRO A 960 19.98 -2.41 -24.99
N GLY A 961 21.23 -2.46 -24.53
CA GLY A 961 22.10 -1.28 -24.50
C GLY A 961 23.41 -1.51 -23.76
N GLN A 962 24.23 -0.46 -23.68
CA GLN A 962 25.38 -0.35 -22.79
C GLN A 962 25.01 0.60 -21.65
N PHE A 963 24.85 0.05 -20.45
CA PHE A 963 24.44 0.80 -19.26
C PHE A 963 25.60 0.96 -18.29
N ARG A 964 25.67 2.12 -17.65
CA ARG A 964 26.66 2.43 -16.63
C ARG A 964 26.15 1.97 -15.27
N VAL A 965 26.92 1.07 -14.66
CA VAL A 965 26.85 0.83 -13.23
C VAL A 965 27.41 2.08 -12.51
N ALA A 966 26.76 2.44 -11.41
CA ALA A 966 27.16 3.51 -10.50
C ALA A 966 28.12 3.01 -9.43
#